data_AF-A0A832K4S3-F1
#
_entry.id   AF-A0A832K4S3-F1
#
_cell.length_a   1.000
_cell.length_b   1.000
_cell.length_c   1.000
_cell.angle_alpha   90.00
_cell.angle_beta   90.00
_cell.angle_gamma   90.00
#
_symmetry.space_group_name_H-M   'P 1'
#
loop_
_entity.id
_entity.type
_entity.pdbx_description
1 polymer ?
#
loop_
_entity_poly.entity_id
_entity_poly.type
_entity_poly.pdbx_seq_one_letter_code
_entity_poly.pdbx_strand_id
1 'polypeptide(L)'
;MKRQFGILFYLGTVLLILGMAISKESAMSDTTTDSDTTTITILFTNSSNGRLRACPTCPNLLYGGMPRRASVIKEYRSKYKNILLLDSGDLFPVLAPKEQVEYVIKTMNLMGYDAMAIGDQEFMYGKEFLQDMMQKAIFPFLSATIATKEDSPAFSTKRSGQPRLFATPYIIKEISGLKVLITGVVGEKAFLFFPKEKIEGLTILNPVLELKKILSELKDKVDYVIVLSHLGDVEDQKLAQEVDGIDLIIGGHTQTLIEKPLRVRNTVIVQAGKNGEHIGELKISIRKTTKAEFVQFPGQTTYILLIRKKDSTIMVAEHKLVLLDQKIPDDPEVSDVISEYETLLEEIRLARAKPQISSVSAETYTLGRALPFILIPSEIELGTMEKGKILETEVQLKNIGSDTLVIKRIRSSCDCLEASLTGDIIPPQESSSIKLKFFSSEVLGETFTYNLYIESNDITQQISNVFIEGRVTGIEKEVAPVIPRREGLRVAGKFRPRINAPGQVRPIKLPVMFFYSPGCHQCEEIKNGLLPSIRIKYTDAIEIREYDISKKENYELLVALEEKYRVKQSAPVEVFVGDKFLLGSREIKGRLENIIEEILKSRAVSSVIPVAAGRPEIGTGAIQAETESRIVQRFRSFGPFAIIVAGLLDGINPCAFATIIFFISFLGYAGRSRRDVLLTGVFFAAGAFCAYFLLGIGLFKFLQSISVFKVISAIIFYAIFALTLSLGCLSLYDAYIYRKSKDASRIALQLPRSVKENIHFWIRKNINTPAIVTGAFTTGLLISLLEAVCTGQIYVPTLTFMTKEPALAARAYLYLFLYNLMFIVPLIIVFLLAFWGVGSQRLAQFSQKNVIPVKILTAVFFFGLAALLIILR
;
A
#
# COMPACT_ATOMS: atom_id res chain seq x y z
N MET A 1 -70.58 -14.28 10.98
CA MET A 1 -70.41 -14.23 9.51
C MET A 1 -69.78 -12.92 8.99
N LYS A 2 -68.84 -12.28 9.73
CA LYS A 2 -68.16 -11.04 9.34
C LYS A 2 -66.62 -11.11 9.39
N ARG A 3 -66.06 -12.32 9.54
CA ARG A 3 -64.60 -12.55 9.63
C ARG A 3 -64.00 -13.39 8.48
N GLN A 4 -64.82 -13.85 7.54
CA GLN A 4 -64.38 -14.57 6.34
C GLN A 4 -64.33 -13.71 5.06
N PHE A 5 -64.87 -12.48 5.09
CA PHE A 5 -64.86 -11.59 3.92
C PHE A 5 -63.57 -10.75 3.76
N GLY A 6 -62.79 -10.56 4.83
CA GLY A 6 -61.53 -9.80 4.78
C GLY A 6 -60.35 -10.56 4.15
N ILE A 7 -60.37 -11.90 4.22
CA ILE A 7 -59.28 -12.74 3.71
C ILE A 7 -59.42 -12.97 2.19
N LEU A 8 -60.65 -13.05 1.66
CA LEU A 8 -60.86 -13.12 0.21
C LEU A 8 -60.55 -11.79 -0.51
N PHE A 9 -60.74 -10.65 0.13
CA PHE A 9 -60.42 -9.35 -0.48
C PHE A 9 -58.91 -9.11 -0.58
N TYR A 10 -58.13 -9.59 0.41
CA TYR A 10 -56.66 -9.50 0.40
C TYR A 10 -56.00 -10.52 -0.54
N LEU A 11 -56.58 -11.72 -0.73
CA LEU A 11 -56.10 -12.65 -1.76
C LEU A 11 -56.42 -12.18 -3.18
N GLY A 12 -57.56 -11.52 -3.38
CA GLY A 12 -57.96 -10.97 -4.69
C GLY A 12 -57.08 -9.80 -5.16
N THR A 13 -56.64 -8.93 -4.25
CA THR A 13 -55.74 -7.81 -4.59
C THR A 13 -54.29 -8.25 -4.82
N VAL A 14 -53.82 -9.30 -4.14
CA VAL A 14 -52.49 -9.87 -4.39
C VAL A 14 -52.43 -10.64 -5.72
N LEU A 15 -53.53 -11.31 -6.14
CA LEU A 15 -53.60 -11.98 -7.45
C LEU A 15 -53.74 -11.00 -8.63
N LEU A 16 -54.36 -9.83 -8.45
CA LEU A 16 -54.43 -8.81 -9.50
C LEU A 16 -53.08 -8.10 -9.74
N ILE A 17 -52.28 -7.95 -8.69
CA ILE A 17 -50.92 -7.36 -8.77
C ILE A 17 -49.91 -8.38 -9.32
N LEU A 18 -50.09 -9.69 -9.08
CA LEU A 18 -49.29 -10.74 -9.73
C LEU A 18 -49.63 -10.94 -11.21
N GLY A 19 -50.89 -10.69 -11.62
CA GLY A 19 -51.34 -10.82 -13.01
C GLY A 19 -50.84 -9.74 -13.97
N MET A 20 -50.52 -8.54 -13.47
CA MET A 20 -49.95 -7.46 -14.31
C MET A 20 -48.42 -7.58 -14.52
N ALA A 21 -47.77 -8.53 -13.85
CA ALA A 21 -46.32 -8.78 -13.99
C ALA A 21 -45.96 -9.90 -15.00
N ILE A 22 -46.94 -10.56 -15.65
CA ILE A 22 -46.71 -11.73 -16.53
C ILE A 22 -47.24 -11.47 -17.96
N SER A 23 -47.04 -10.27 -18.52
CA SER A 23 -47.43 -9.99 -19.92
C SER A 23 -46.46 -9.08 -20.67
N LYS A 24 -45.16 -9.17 -20.37
CA LYS A 24 -44.14 -8.48 -21.18
C LYS A 24 -42.80 -9.21 -21.20
N GLU A 25 -42.84 -10.52 -21.45
CA GLU A 25 -41.64 -11.33 -21.68
C GLU A 25 -41.86 -12.29 -22.87
N SER A 26 -42.32 -11.75 -23.99
CA SER A 26 -42.28 -12.46 -25.28
C SER A 26 -42.36 -11.48 -26.45
N ALA A 27 -41.25 -10.80 -26.71
CA ALA A 27 -40.82 -10.35 -28.03
C ALA A 27 -39.59 -9.47 -27.84
N MET A 28 -38.42 -9.98 -28.21
CA MET A 28 -37.59 -9.41 -29.28
C MET A 28 -36.17 -9.96 -29.13
N SER A 29 -36.01 -11.21 -29.58
CA SER A 29 -34.82 -11.54 -30.36
C SER A 29 -34.95 -10.69 -31.61
N ASP A 30 -34.24 -9.57 -31.66
CA ASP A 30 -33.92 -8.95 -32.93
C ASP A 30 -32.45 -8.60 -32.93
N THR A 31 -31.78 -9.21 -33.89
CA THR A 31 -30.35 -9.06 -34.09
C THR A 31 -30.21 -7.85 -35.00
N THR A 32 -30.52 -6.66 -34.46
CA THR A 32 -30.22 -5.42 -35.16
C THR A 32 -28.75 -5.14 -34.97
N THR A 33 -27.96 -5.34 -36.03
CA THR A 33 -26.65 -4.71 -36.19
C THR A 33 -26.83 -3.20 -36.01
N ASP A 34 -26.53 -2.70 -34.81
CA ASP A 34 -26.55 -1.27 -34.47
C ASP A 34 -25.35 -0.61 -35.17
N SER A 35 -25.59 -0.02 -36.33
CA SER A 35 -24.57 0.59 -37.20
C SER A 35 -23.90 1.84 -36.61
N ASP A 36 -24.30 2.29 -35.41
CA ASP A 36 -23.88 3.56 -34.78
C ASP A 36 -23.01 3.41 -33.51
N THR A 37 -22.57 2.20 -33.17
CA THR A 37 -21.68 1.95 -32.02
C THR A 37 -20.25 1.69 -32.47
N THR A 38 -19.33 2.60 -32.10
CA THR A 38 -17.90 2.49 -32.39
C THR A 38 -17.13 2.05 -31.14
N THR A 39 -16.28 1.01 -31.25
CA THR A 39 -15.45 0.54 -30.13
C THR A 39 -13.97 0.82 -30.39
N ILE A 40 -13.29 1.37 -29.37
CA ILE A 40 -11.84 1.61 -29.31
C ILE A 40 -11.28 0.87 -28.09
N THR A 41 -10.13 0.24 -28.26
CA THR A 41 -9.34 -0.36 -27.18
C THR A 41 -8.20 0.57 -26.83
N ILE A 42 -8.06 0.95 -25.57
CA ILE A 42 -6.95 1.75 -25.07
C ILE A 42 -6.08 0.83 -24.21
N LEU A 43 -4.85 0.61 -24.64
CA LEU A 43 -3.80 0.01 -23.83
C LEU A 43 -3.00 1.13 -23.17
N PHE A 44 -2.70 0.98 -21.88
CA PHE A 44 -1.99 2.01 -21.15
C PHE A 44 -0.96 1.47 -20.16
N THR A 45 0.11 2.24 -20.01
CA THR A 45 1.17 2.02 -19.01
C THR A 45 1.54 3.32 -18.32
N ASN A 46 2.24 3.24 -17.19
CA ASN A 46 2.80 4.39 -16.49
C ASN A 46 3.98 3.93 -15.62
N SER A 47 4.86 4.87 -15.25
CA SER A 47 5.91 4.68 -14.24
C SER A 47 6.71 3.39 -14.43
N SER A 48 7.19 3.17 -15.66
CA SER A 48 7.97 1.99 -16.02
C SER A 48 9.38 2.02 -15.42
N ASN A 49 9.88 3.20 -15.01
CA ASN A 49 11.15 3.39 -14.28
C ASN A 49 12.36 2.74 -14.97
N GLY A 50 12.39 2.73 -16.30
CA GLY A 50 13.47 2.18 -17.13
C GLY A 50 13.64 0.66 -17.05
N ARG A 51 12.63 -0.09 -16.61
CA ARG A 51 12.72 -1.55 -16.47
C ARG A 51 12.68 -2.27 -17.83
N LEU A 52 13.87 -2.59 -18.36
CA LEU A 52 14.03 -3.38 -19.59
C LEU A 52 13.61 -4.85 -19.39
N ARG A 53 14.18 -5.54 -18.41
CA ARG A 53 13.83 -6.92 -18.03
C ARG A 53 12.95 -6.94 -16.77
N ALA A 54 12.34 -8.09 -16.51
CA ALA A 54 11.62 -8.35 -15.27
C ALA A 54 12.54 -8.14 -14.04
N CYS A 55 11.97 -7.74 -12.91
CA CYS A 55 12.71 -7.30 -11.71
C CYS A 55 13.87 -8.25 -11.32
N PRO A 56 15.15 -7.84 -11.47
CA PRO A 56 16.28 -8.73 -11.21
C PRO A 56 16.56 -8.95 -9.72
N THR A 57 16.05 -8.07 -8.83
CA THR A 57 16.31 -8.11 -7.38
C THR A 57 15.13 -8.60 -6.55
N CYS A 58 14.01 -8.95 -7.19
CA CYS A 58 12.81 -9.43 -6.50
C CYS A 58 12.92 -10.94 -6.27
N PRO A 59 12.98 -11.42 -5.00
CA PRO A 59 13.00 -12.86 -4.74
C PRO A 59 11.71 -13.49 -5.25
N ASN A 60 11.81 -14.38 -6.24
CA ASN A 60 10.74 -15.25 -6.76
C ASN A 60 9.53 -14.58 -7.42
N LEU A 61 9.63 -13.31 -7.84
CA LEU A 61 8.56 -12.60 -8.58
C LEU A 61 9.16 -11.81 -9.75
N LEU A 62 9.44 -12.51 -10.86
CA LEU A 62 9.86 -11.88 -12.12
C LEU A 62 8.63 -11.27 -12.81
N TYR A 63 8.23 -10.07 -12.38
CA TYR A 63 7.19 -9.29 -13.04
C TYR A 63 7.75 -8.18 -13.92
N GLY A 64 6.99 -7.81 -14.94
CA GLY A 64 7.33 -6.77 -15.88
C GLY A 64 8.25 -7.24 -17.00
N GLY A 65 9.03 -6.30 -17.53
CA GLY A 65 9.88 -6.50 -18.69
C GLY A 65 9.23 -6.05 -19.99
N MET A 66 10.00 -5.31 -20.78
CA MET A 66 9.60 -4.81 -22.08
C MET A 66 9.34 -5.93 -23.11
N PRO A 67 10.07 -7.06 -23.13
CA PRO A 67 9.75 -8.16 -24.05
C PRO A 67 8.35 -8.74 -23.83
N ARG A 68 7.96 -9.00 -22.59
CA ARG A 68 6.62 -9.51 -22.26
C ARG A 68 5.54 -8.50 -22.60
N ARG A 69 5.83 -7.22 -22.36
CA ARG A 69 4.93 -6.13 -22.74
C ARG A 69 4.69 -6.12 -24.25
N ALA A 70 5.75 -6.27 -25.04
CA ALA A 70 5.66 -6.35 -26.49
C ALA A 70 4.84 -7.56 -26.95
N SER A 71 5.03 -8.74 -26.35
CA SER A 71 4.20 -9.93 -26.64
C SER A 71 2.73 -9.68 -26.39
N VAL A 72 2.37 -9.08 -25.24
CA VAL A 72 0.97 -8.72 -24.95
C VAL A 72 0.45 -7.70 -25.96
N ILE A 73 1.21 -6.64 -26.27
CA ILE A 73 0.78 -5.64 -27.25
C ILE A 73 0.56 -6.27 -28.64
N LYS A 74 1.47 -7.15 -29.09
CA LYS A 74 1.35 -7.90 -30.36
C LYS A 74 0.10 -8.79 -30.34
N GLU A 75 -0.16 -9.51 -29.24
CA GLU A 75 -1.38 -10.31 -29.07
C GLU A 75 -2.64 -9.44 -29.19
N TYR A 76 -2.68 -8.29 -28.51
CA TYR A 76 -3.82 -7.38 -28.57
C TYR A 76 -4.03 -6.81 -29.98
N ARG A 77 -2.96 -6.41 -30.67
CA ARG A 77 -3.01 -5.94 -32.06
C ARG A 77 -3.46 -6.99 -33.06
N SER A 78 -3.21 -8.27 -32.78
CA SER A 78 -3.76 -9.35 -33.59
C SER A 78 -5.28 -9.52 -33.41
N LYS A 79 -5.80 -9.15 -32.23
CA LYS A 79 -7.22 -9.33 -31.85
C LYS A 79 -8.09 -8.11 -32.15
N TYR A 80 -7.56 -6.90 -32.02
CA TYR A 80 -8.32 -5.65 -32.17
C TYR A 80 -7.68 -4.71 -33.19
N LYS A 81 -8.50 -4.13 -34.06
CA LYS A 81 -8.05 -3.20 -35.11
C LYS A 81 -7.87 -1.76 -34.60
N ASN A 82 -8.74 -1.31 -33.71
CA ASN A 82 -8.78 0.07 -33.22
C ASN A 82 -8.12 0.18 -31.84
N ILE A 83 -6.78 0.14 -31.81
CA ILE A 83 -6.02 0.27 -30.57
C ILE A 83 -5.34 1.65 -30.47
N LEU A 84 -5.42 2.25 -29.29
CA LEU A 84 -4.51 3.30 -28.83
C LEU A 84 -3.57 2.73 -27.77
N LEU A 85 -2.26 2.95 -27.91
CA LEU A 85 -1.26 2.57 -26.89
C LEU A 85 -0.62 3.82 -26.30
N LEU A 86 -0.85 4.08 -25.02
CA LEU A 86 -0.51 5.35 -24.36
C LEU A 86 0.32 5.12 -23.09
N ASP A 87 1.23 6.04 -22.77
CA ASP A 87 2.00 6.00 -21.52
C ASP A 87 1.92 7.32 -20.74
N SER A 88 1.78 7.27 -19.42
CA SER A 88 1.61 8.47 -18.59
C SER A 88 2.89 9.00 -17.93
N GLY A 89 4.09 8.62 -18.39
CA GLY A 89 5.36 9.20 -17.94
C GLY A 89 6.07 8.39 -16.84
N ASP A 90 7.24 8.88 -16.41
CA ASP A 90 8.22 8.14 -15.60
C ASP A 90 8.71 6.86 -16.27
N LEU A 91 9.16 7.03 -17.51
CA LEU A 91 9.75 5.98 -18.32
C LEU A 91 11.24 5.82 -18.04
N PHE A 92 11.96 6.90 -17.77
CA PHE A 92 13.43 6.86 -17.64
C PHE A 92 13.87 6.26 -16.30
N PRO A 93 15.03 5.57 -16.24
CA PRO A 93 15.57 5.08 -14.98
C PRO A 93 16.18 6.22 -14.16
N VAL A 94 16.10 6.11 -12.83
CA VAL A 94 16.67 7.11 -11.90
C VAL A 94 18.15 6.83 -11.60
N LEU A 95 18.53 5.55 -11.46
CA LEU A 95 19.85 5.12 -10.95
C LEU A 95 20.70 4.40 -12.00
N ALA A 96 20.21 4.22 -13.22
CA ALA A 96 20.91 3.46 -14.25
C ALA A 96 21.73 4.39 -15.18
N PRO A 97 22.62 3.83 -16.03
CA PRO A 97 23.32 4.61 -17.04
C PRO A 97 22.34 5.24 -18.05
N LYS A 98 22.64 6.46 -18.52
CA LYS A 98 21.79 7.19 -19.47
C LYS A 98 21.63 6.45 -20.81
N GLU A 99 22.61 5.61 -21.16
CA GLU A 99 22.61 4.77 -22.35
C GLU A 99 21.40 3.83 -22.37
N GLN A 100 20.89 3.41 -21.20
CA GLN A 100 19.69 2.59 -21.08
C GLN A 100 18.46 3.26 -21.70
N VAL A 101 18.36 4.59 -21.59
CA VAL A 101 17.21 5.34 -22.07
C VAL A 101 17.02 5.17 -23.57
N GLU A 102 18.11 5.13 -24.35
CA GLU A 102 18.00 4.95 -25.79
C GLU A 102 17.36 3.60 -26.14
N TYR A 103 17.70 2.53 -25.41
CA TYR A 103 17.10 1.21 -25.61
C TYR A 103 15.64 1.14 -25.12
N VAL A 104 15.31 1.89 -24.07
CA VAL A 104 13.92 2.09 -23.66
C VAL A 104 13.11 2.76 -24.79
N ILE A 105 13.63 3.81 -25.43
CA ILE A 105 12.98 4.47 -26.57
C ILE A 105 12.89 3.53 -27.78
N LYS A 106 13.97 2.81 -28.12
CA LYS A 106 13.98 1.83 -29.22
C LYS A 106 12.89 0.77 -29.05
N THR A 107 12.77 0.17 -27.86
CA THR A 107 11.76 -0.86 -27.61
C THR A 107 10.34 -0.28 -27.62
N MET A 108 10.12 0.95 -27.15
CA MET A 108 8.82 1.63 -27.31
C MET A 108 8.48 1.97 -28.76
N ASN A 109 9.47 2.33 -29.58
CA ASN A 109 9.28 2.51 -31.02
C ASN A 109 8.83 1.20 -31.68
N LEU A 110 9.47 0.07 -31.36
CA LEU A 110 9.07 -1.26 -31.85
C LEU A 110 7.66 -1.66 -31.40
N MET A 111 7.31 -1.35 -30.15
CA MET A 111 5.96 -1.55 -29.64
C MET A 111 4.93 -0.60 -30.25
N GLY A 112 5.37 0.48 -30.91
CA GLY A 112 4.52 1.45 -31.59
C GLY A 112 3.58 2.20 -30.64
N TYR A 113 4.12 2.84 -29.59
CA TYR A 113 3.33 3.75 -28.76
C TYR A 113 2.75 4.90 -29.59
N ASP A 114 1.58 5.38 -29.23
CA ASP A 114 0.91 6.47 -29.95
C ASP A 114 1.20 7.84 -29.36
N ALA A 115 1.41 7.90 -28.04
CA ALA A 115 1.85 9.08 -27.33
C ALA A 115 2.30 8.69 -25.92
N MET A 116 3.12 9.55 -25.32
CA MET A 116 3.54 9.44 -23.93
C MET A 116 3.47 10.83 -23.26
N ALA A 117 3.04 10.93 -22.00
CA ALA A 117 3.22 12.16 -21.21
C ALA A 117 4.65 12.27 -20.65
N ILE A 118 5.13 13.50 -20.50
CA ILE A 118 6.36 13.77 -19.74
C ILE A 118 6.04 13.72 -18.23
N GLY A 119 6.73 12.83 -17.51
CA GLY A 119 6.83 12.80 -16.05
C GLY A 119 8.06 13.52 -15.52
N ASP A 120 8.27 13.49 -14.20
CA ASP A 120 9.41 14.16 -13.59
C ASP A 120 10.73 13.41 -13.84
N GLN A 121 10.72 12.07 -13.90
CA GLN A 121 11.94 11.29 -14.13
C GLN A 121 12.55 11.48 -15.51
N GLU A 122 11.80 11.96 -16.49
CA GLU A 122 12.33 12.27 -17.83
C GLU A 122 13.46 13.32 -17.80
N PHE A 123 13.52 14.15 -16.75
CA PHE A 123 14.56 15.17 -16.55
C PHE A 123 15.80 14.67 -15.80
N MET A 124 15.87 13.38 -15.44
CA MET A 124 16.98 12.83 -14.66
C MET A 124 18.35 13.05 -15.29
N TYR A 125 18.43 13.13 -16.62
CA TYR A 125 19.69 13.34 -17.35
C TYR A 125 19.80 14.74 -17.99
N GLY A 126 18.89 15.65 -17.64
CA GLY A 126 18.86 17.03 -18.14
C GLY A 126 17.97 17.23 -19.36
N LYS A 127 17.48 18.46 -19.53
CA LYS A 127 16.54 18.82 -20.61
C LYS A 127 17.11 18.60 -22.02
N GLU A 128 18.41 18.83 -22.22
CA GLU A 128 19.06 18.63 -23.53
C GLU A 128 19.07 17.14 -23.92
N PHE A 129 19.34 16.27 -22.95
CA PHE A 129 19.28 14.83 -23.16
C PHE A 129 17.85 14.37 -23.46
N LEU A 130 16.87 14.89 -22.72
CA LEU A 130 15.46 14.62 -23.00
C LEU A 130 15.06 15.08 -24.42
N GLN A 131 15.53 16.24 -24.88
CA GLN A 131 15.29 16.71 -26.24
C GLN A 131 15.88 15.76 -27.30
N ASP A 132 17.08 15.22 -27.08
CA ASP A 132 17.67 14.20 -27.98
C ASP A 132 16.80 12.92 -28.01
N MET A 133 16.36 12.44 -26.85
CA MET A 133 15.50 11.25 -26.75
C MET A 133 14.13 11.47 -27.43
N MET A 134 13.55 12.66 -27.29
CA MET A 134 12.30 13.02 -27.97
C MET A 134 12.43 13.02 -29.49
N GLN A 135 13.61 13.33 -30.04
CA GLN A 135 13.87 13.27 -31.49
C GLN A 135 14.05 11.83 -32.00
N LYS A 136 14.53 10.92 -31.14
CA LYS A 136 14.70 9.49 -31.45
C LYS A 136 13.39 8.69 -31.32
N ALA A 137 12.40 9.21 -30.61
CA ALA A 137 11.10 8.58 -30.49
C ALA A 137 10.25 8.80 -31.75
N ILE A 138 9.63 7.73 -32.27
CA ILE A 138 8.70 7.83 -33.41
C ILE A 138 7.28 8.21 -32.98
N PHE A 139 7.10 8.49 -31.68
CA PHE A 139 5.86 8.89 -31.05
C PHE A 139 6.06 10.19 -30.26
N PRO A 140 5.03 11.04 -30.18
CA PRO A 140 5.14 12.33 -29.52
C PRO A 140 5.16 12.21 -28.00
N PHE A 141 6.09 12.95 -27.38
CA PHE A 141 6.04 13.29 -25.97
C PHE A 141 5.10 14.49 -25.77
N LEU A 142 4.16 14.36 -24.84
CA LEU A 142 3.10 15.33 -24.60
C LEU A 142 3.29 16.05 -23.26
N SER A 143 3.19 17.37 -23.29
CA SER A 143 2.99 18.18 -22.09
C SER A 143 2.42 19.56 -22.44
N ALA A 144 1.28 19.87 -21.86
CA ALA A 144 0.66 21.19 -21.92
C ALA A 144 1.19 22.15 -20.85
N THR A 145 1.93 21.65 -19.84
CA THR A 145 2.29 22.44 -18.65
C THR A 145 3.76 22.80 -18.55
N ILE A 146 4.66 22.27 -19.40
CA ILE A 146 6.08 22.61 -19.33
C ILE A 146 6.39 23.76 -20.31
N ALA A 147 6.65 24.95 -19.78
CA ALA A 147 7.00 26.14 -20.55
C ALA A 147 8.52 26.39 -20.59
N THR A 148 9.01 27.03 -21.64
CA THR A 148 10.40 27.47 -21.82
C THR A 148 10.51 28.99 -21.87
N LYS A 149 11.63 29.55 -21.40
CA LYS A 149 11.98 30.97 -21.62
C LYS A 149 12.31 31.25 -23.10
N GLU A 150 12.26 32.52 -23.50
CA GLU A 150 12.28 32.97 -24.91
C GLU A 150 13.52 32.55 -25.74
N ASP A 151 14.64 32.24 -25.10
CA ASP A 151 15.92 31.90 -25.77
C ASP A 151 16.22 30.39 -25.88
N SER A 152 15.32 29.50 -25.43
CA SER A 152 15.52 28.03 -25.53
C SER A 152 14.82 27.42 -26.75
N PRO A 153 15.40 26.36 -27.38
CA PRO A 153 14.75 25.65 -28.48
C PRO A 153 13.42 25.05 -28.01
N ALA A 154 12.35 25.31 -28.77
CA ALA A 154 10.98 24.92 -28.46
C ALA A 154 10.41 24.02 -29.57
N PHE A 155 9.62 23.01 -29.18
CA PHE A 155 8.95 22.09 -30.11
C PHE A 155 7.62 22.64 -30.68
N SER A 156 7.17 23.81 -30.21
CA SER A 156 5.90 24.44 -30.60
C SER A 156 6.11 25.80 -31.25
N THR A 157 5.56 26.00 -32.46
CA THR A 157 5.51 27.31 -33.14
C THR A 157 4.68 28.31 -32.33
N LYS A 158 5.25 29.49 -32.08
CA LYS A 158 4.69 30.65 -31.38
C LYS A 158 3.21 30.89 -31.74
N ARG A 159 2.26 30.72 -30.81
CA ARG A 159 0.94 31.39 -30.87
C ARG A 159 1.08 32.74 -30.17
N SER A 160 0.68 33.82 -30.85
CA SER A 160 0.80 35.20 -30.31
C SER A 160 0.18 35.28 -28.91
N GLY A 161 0.98 35.73 -27.92
CA GLY A 161 0.55 35.89 -26.52
C GLY A 161 0.61 34.65 -25.62
N GLN A 162 1.17 33.51 -26.06
CA GLN A 162 1.30 32.30 -25.23
C GLN A 162 2.78 31.94 -24.95
N PRO A 163 3.10 31.37 -23.75
CA PRO A 163 4.44 30.90 -23.45
C PRO A 163 4.84 29.77 -24.42
N ARG A 164 6.13 29.70 -24.78
CA ARG A 164 6.66 28.59 -25.55
C ARG A 164 6.62 27.32 -24.70
N LEU A 165 6.20 26.20 -25.28
CA LEU A 165 6.15 24.91 -24.60
C LEU A 165 7.34 24.05 -24.98
N PHE A 166 7.84 23.29 -23.99
CA PHE A 166 9.00 22.40 -24.13
C PHE A 166 8.68 21.18 -25.00
N ALA A 167 7.44 20.72 -24.98
CA ALA A 167 6.96 19.55 -25.73
C ALA A 167 5.65 19.86 -26.47
N THR A 168 5.17 18.90 -27.24
CA THR A 168 3.89 18.99 -27.94
C THR A 168 2.76 19.07 -26.91
N PRO A 169 1.87 20.07 -26.95
CA PRO A 169 0.84 20.22 -25.93
C PRO A 169 -0.21 19.10 -25.98
N TYR A 170 -0.63 18.75 -27.19
CA TYR A 170 -1.63 17.72 -27.46
C TYR A 170 -1.53 17.22 -28.90
N ILE A 171 -2.15 16.07 -29.16
CA ILE A 171 -2.41 15.57 -30.50
C ILE A 171 -3.91 15.26 -30.65
N ILE A 172 -4.40 15.25 -31.88
CA ILE A 172 -5.72 14.74 -32.22
C ILE A 172 -5.51 13.55 -33.14
N LYS A 173 -5.93 12.36 -32.68
CA LYS A 173 -5.82 11.12 -33.45
C LYS A 173 -7.20 10.69 -33.92
N GLU A 174 -7.33 10.40 -35.21
CA GLU A 174 -8.55 9.81 -35.75
C GLU A 174 -8.46 8.29 -35.68
N ILE A 175 -9.40 7.66 -34.98
CA ILE A 175 -9.45 6.21 -34.85
C ILE A 175 -10.90 5.73 -34.95
N SER A 176 -11.17 4.82 -35.89
CA SER A 176 -12.52 4.34 -36.18
C SER A 176 -13.54 5.47 -36.47
N GLY A 177 -13.09 6.54 -37.13
CA GLY A 177 -13.90 7.72 -37.46
C GLY A 177 -14.19 8.65 -36.27
N LEU A 178 -13.54 8.44 -35.12
CA LEU A 178 -13.62 9.31 -33.95
C LEU A 178 -12.35 10.15 -33.82
N LYS A 179 -12.52 11.45 -33.55
CA LYS A 179 -11.42 12.36 -33.24
C LYS A 179 -11.15 12.34 -31.75
N VAL A 180 -10.02 11.77 -31.35
CA VAL A 180 -9.58 11.66 -29.96
C VAL A 180 -8.50 12.70 -29.67
N LEU A 181 -8.81 13.65 -28.80
CA LEU A 181 -7.82 14.58 -28.23
C LEU A 181 -7.02 13.87 -27.15
N ILE A 182 -5.70 13.91 -27.25
CA ILE A 182 -4.78 13.34 -26.27
C ILE A 182 -3.82 14.44 -25.84
N THR A 183 -3.76 14.75 -24.55
CA THR A 183 -2.92 15.81 -23.98
C THR A 183 -2.15 15.27 -22.76
N GLY A 184 -0.99 15.84 -22.47
CA GLY A 184 -0.17 15.49 -21.31
C GLY A 184 -0.13 16.60 -20.26
N VAL A 185 -0.10 16.26 -18.97
CA VAL A 185 0.13 17.24 -17.89
C VAL A 185 1.08 16.71 -16.83
N VAL A 186 1.94 17.59 -16.31
CA VAL A 186 2.82 17.34 -15.16
C VAL A 186 2.55 18.35 -14.04
N GLY A 187 2.75 17.93 -12.79
CA GLY A 187 2.37 18.71 -11.61
C GLY A 187 3.32 19.86 -11.30
N GLU A 188 2.80 20.93 -10.68
CA GLU A 188 3.54 22.15 -10.34
C GLU A 188 4.80 21.90 -9.49
N LYS A 189 4.84 20.77 -8.78
CA LYS A 189 5.94 20.36 -7.89
C LYS A 189 6.98 19.45 -8.54
N ALA A 190 6.83 19.09 -9.81
CA ALA A 190 7.71 18.14 -10.49
C ALA A 190 9.20 18.54 -10.44
N PHE A 191 9.48 19.84 -10.43
CA PHE A 191 10.84 20.37 -10.41
C PHE A 191 11.37 20.74 -9.02
N LEU A 192 10.60 20.51 -7.95
CA LEU A 192 10.92 21.00 -6.61
C LEU A 192 12.27 20.48 -6.07
N PHE A 193 12.67 19.26 -6.45
CA PHE A 193 13.87 18.59 -5.95
C PHE A 193 14.94 18.36 -7.02
N PHE A 194 14.79 18.92 -8.22
CA PHE A 194 15.76 18.76 -9.30
C PHE A 194 16.91 19.79 -9.17
N PRO A 195 18.16 19.38 -9.44
CA PRO A 195 19.28 20.32 -9.61
C PRO A 195 18.92 21.36 -10.68
N LYS A 196 19.19 22.64 -10.39
CA LYS A 196 18.76 23.76 -11.27
C LYS A 196 19.31 23.60 -12.67
N GLU A 197 20.51 23.07 -12.81
CA GLU A 197 21.23 22.91 -14.09
C GLU A 197 20.47 21.98 -15.05
N LYS A 198 19.71 21.00 -14.53
CA LYS A 198 18.97 20.03 -15.36
C LYS A 198 17.67 20.60 -15.97
N ILE A 199 17.11 21.62 -15.33
CA ILE A 199 15.78 22.18 -15.61
C ILE A 199 15.81 23.69 -15.87
N GLU A 200 17.00 24.27 -16.00
CA GLU A 200 17.18 25.71 -16.13
C GLU A 200 16.38 26.25 -17.31
N GLY A 201 15.67 27.37 -17.12
CA GLY A 201 14.86 27.98 -18.18
C GLY A 201 13.52 27.28 -18.45
N LEU A 202 13.19 26.23 -17.70
CA LEU A 202 11.87 25.60 -17.71
C LEU A 202 10.99 26.10 -16.55
N THR A 203 9.68 26.08 -16.74
CA THR A 203 8.71 26.41 -15.68
C THR A 203 7.46 25.55 -15.86
N ILE A 204 6.89 25.08 -14.75
CA ILE A 204 5.64 24.34 -14.78
C ILE A 204 4.45 25.30 -14.63
N LEU A 205 3.55 25.28 -15.60
CA LEU A 205 2.29 26.00 -15.61
C LEU A 205 1.23 25.21 -14.83
N ASN A 206 0.17 25.90 -14.41
CA ASN A 206 -0.94 25.26 -13.69
C ASN A 206 -1.72 24.31 -14.64
N PRO A 207 -1.86 23.01 -14.32
CA PRO A 207 -2.52 22.04 -15.19
C PRO A 207 -4.01 22.30 -15.39
N VAL A 208 -4.71 22.81 -14.37
CA VAL A 208 -6.14 23.12 -14.46
C VAL A 208 -6.39 24.25 -15.45
N LEU A 209 -5.57 25.30 -15.42
CA LEU A 209 -5.70 26.45 -16.31
C LEU A 209 -5.38 26.08 -17.77
N GLU A 210 -4.29 25.36 -18.01
CA GLU A 210 -3.91 24.98 -19.38
C GLU A 210 -4.89 23.98 -19.99
N LEU A 211 -5.41 23.01 -19.23
CA LEU A 211 -6.45 22.12 -19.75
C LEU A 211 -7.76 22.84 -20.04
N LYS A 212 -8.19 23.78 -19.20
CA LYS A 212 -9.38 24.61 -19.47
C LYS A 212 -9.24 25.38 -20.78
N LYS A 213 -8.04 25.90 -21.07
CA LYS A 213 -7.71 26.61 -22.30
C LYS A 213 -7.68 25.70 -23.53
N ILE A 214 -7.09 24.52 -23.43
CA ILE A 214 -7.11 23.54 -24.54
C ILE A 214 -8.56 23.12 -24.83
N LEU A 215 -9.35 22.83 -23.79
CA LEU A 215 -10.72 22.35 -23.95
C LEU A 215 -11.67 23.45 -24.44
N SER A 216 -11.49 24.71 -24.06
CA SER A 216 -12.33 25.79 -24.59
C SER A 216 -12.16 25.98 -26.10
N GLU A 217 -10.99 25.68 -26.66
CA GLU A 217 -10.72 25.81 -28.09
C GLU A 217 -11.11 24.58 -28.93
N LEU A 218 -11.05 23.38 -28.33
CA LEU A 218 -11.06 22.11 -29.07
C LEU A 218 -12.21 21.18 -28.71
N LYS A 219 -12.89 21.35 -27.56
CA LYS A 219 -13.88 20.38 -27.07
C LYS A 219 -15.01 20.12 -28.06
N ASP A 220 -15.43 21.14 -28.82
CA ASP A 220 -16.49 21.00 -29.83
C ASP A 220 -15.98 20.42 -31.17
N LYS A 221 -14.67 20.18 -31.31
CA LYS A 221 -14.02 19.67 -32.52
C LYS A 221 -13.58 18.20 -32.41
N VAL A 222 -13.74 17.61 -31.23
CA VAL A 222 -13.28 16.25 -30.90
C VAL A 222 -14.38 15.44 -30.22
N ASP A 223 -14.38 14.13 -30.45
CA ASP A 223 -15.40 13.22 -29.92
C ASP A 223 -15.05 12.71 -28.51
N TYR A 224 -13.75 12.61 -28.20
CA TYR A 224 -13.24 12.05 -26.94
C TYR A 224 -11.97 12.76 -26.47
N VAL A 225 -11.81 12.95 -25.16
CA VAL A 225 -10.69 13.65 -24.52
C VAL A 225 -9.99 12.74 -23.52
N ILE A 226 -8.72 12.45 -23.79
CA ILE A 226 -7.81 11.69 -22.94
C ILE A 226 -6.73 12.62 -22.38
N VAL A 227 -6.55 12.62 -21.07
CA VAL A 227 -5.46 13.30 -20.38
C VAL A 227 -4.50 12.24 -19.84
N LEU A 228 -3.27 12.25 -20.34
CA LEU A 228 -2.14 11.50 -19.79
C LEU A 228 -1.56 12.34 -18.64
N SER A 229 -1.80 11.91 -17.41
CA SER A 229 -1.56 12.73 -16.22
C SER A 229 -0.41 12.19 -15.38
N HIS A 230 0.54 13.06 -15.09
CA HIS A 230 1.65 12.82 -14.18
C HIS A 230 1.52 13.67 -12.90
N LEU A 231 0.33 13.67 -12.31
CA LEU A 231 0.02 14.43 -11.08
C LEU A 231 -0.04 13.54 -9.83
N GLY A 232 -0.53 12.31 -9.98
CA GLY A 232 -0.83 11.39 -8.88
C GLY A 232 -2.33 11.21 -8.68
N ASP A 233 -2.73 10.05 -8.13
CA ASP A 233 -4.13 9.62 -8.05
C ASP A 233 -5.08 10.55 -7.27
N VAL A 234 -4.57 11.27 -6.27
CA VAL A 234 -5.36 12.26 -5.50
C VAL A 234 -5.55 13.55 -6.32
N GLU A 235 -4.48 14.04 -6.91
CA GLU A 235 -4.47 15.23 -7.76
C GLU A 235 -5.25 15.02 -9.06
N ASP A 236 -5.25 13.82 -9.62
CA ASP A 236 -6.06 13.44 -10.79
C ASP A 236 -7.57 13.51 -10.49
N GLN A 237 -7.98 13.06 -9.31
CA GLN A 237 -9.37 13.23 -8.86
C GLN A 237 -9.73 14.70 -8.69
N LYS A 238 -8.82 15.52 -8.17
CA LYS A 238 -9.02 16.98 -8.06
C LYS A 238 -9.10 17.64 -9.44
N LEU A 239 -8.24 17.25 -10.38
CA LEU A 239 -8.26 17.72 -11.76
C LEU A 239 -9.62 17.43 -12.43
N ALA A 240 -10.12 16.20 -12.26
CA ALA A 240 -11.44 15.79 -12.76
C ALA A 240 -12.61 16.54 -12.10
N GLN A 241 -12.45 17.04 -10.87
CA GLN A 241 -13.44 17.90 -10.21
C GLN A 241 -13.39 19.34 -10.74
N GLU A 242 -12.24 19.84 -11.16
CA GLU A 242 -12.06 21.26 -11.51
C GLU A 242 -12.18 21.55 -13.01
N VAL A 243 -11.99 20.53 -13.87
CA VAL A 243 -11.97 20.66 -15.32
C VAL A 243 -13.07 19.82 -15.97
N ASP A 244 -14.12 20.48 -16.45
CA ASP A 244 -15.23 19.81 -17.13
C ASP A 244 -14.93 19.54 -18.62
N GLY A 245 -15.17 18.31 -19.07
CA GLY A 245 -14.99 17.90 -20.47
C GLY A 245 -13.82 16.96 -20.73
N ILE A 246 -13.13 16.51 -19.68
CA ILE A 246 -12.22 15.37 -19.73
C ILE A 246 -13.08 14.09 -19.67
N ASP A 247 -12.81 13.12 -20.55
CA ASP A 247 -13.51 11.83 -20.52
C ASP A 247 -12.70 10.76 -19.78
N LEU A 248 -11.39 10.73 -20.03
CA LEU A 248 -10.46 9.76 -19.43
C LEU A 248 -9.20 10.46 -18.94
N ILE A 249 -8.81 10.14 -17.72
CA ILE A 249 -7.47 10.39 -17.18
C ILE A 249 -6.76 9.05 -17.06
N ILE A 250 -5.59 8.95 -17.69
CA ILE A 250 -4.65 7.85 -17.47
C ILE A 250 -3.56 8.42 -16.57
N GLY A 251 -3.58 8.04 -15.29
CA GLY A 251 -2.72 8.57 -14.25
C GLY A 251 -1.33 7.93 -14.20
N GLY A 252 -0.45 8.53 -13.39
CA GLY A 252 0.94 8.16 -13.20
C GLY A 252 1.48 8.72 -11.87
N HIS A 253 2.80 8.88 -11.75
CA HIS A 253 3.50 9.48 -10.59
C HIS A 253 3.42 8.68 -9.27
N THR A 254 2.23 8.53 -8.67
CA THR A 254 2.07 7.87 -7.35
C THR A 254 2.25 6.36 -7.37
N GLN A 255 2.42 5.78 -8.57
CA GLN A 255 2.66 4.35 -8.76
C GLN A 255 1.53 3.44 -8.22
N THR A 256 0.33 3.99 -8.06
CA THR A 256 -0.86 3.31 -7.56
C THR A 256 -1.42 2.36 -8.60
N LEU A 257 -1.73 1.11 -8.20
CA LEU A 257 -2.47 0.17 -9.06
C LEU A 257 -3.97 0.38 -8.84
N ILE A 258 -4.66 1.00 -9.81
CA ILE A 258 -6.10 1.24 -9.74
C ILE A 258 -6.81 0.02 -10.32
N GLU A 259 -7.09 -0.98 -9.48
CA GLU A 259 -7.75 -2.23 -9.92
C GLU A 259 -9.12 -2.01 -10.55
N LYS A 260 -9.86 -1.00 -10.05
CA LYS A 260 -11.18 -0.61 -10.54
C LYS A 260 -11.16 0.85 -10.95
N PRO A 261 -11.60 1.21 -12.18
CA PRO A 261 -11.60 2.60 -12.63
C PRO A 261 -12.36 3.49 -11.64
N LEU A 262 -11.76 4.62 -11.30
CA LEU A 262 -12.42 5.62 -10.48
C LEU A 262 -13.29 6.50 -11.38
N ARG A 263 -14.45 6.93 -10.89
CA ARG A 263 -15.30 7.89 -11.57
C ARG A 263 -15.42 9.15 -10.72
N VAL A 264 -15.04 10.28 -11.30
CA VAL A 264 -15.23 11.60 -10.72
C VAL A 264 -16.03 12.44 -11.71
N ARG A 265 -17.25 12.82 -11.33
CA ARG A 265 -18.22 13.45 -12.25
C ARG A 265 -18.43 12.60 -13.51
N ASN A 266 -18.02 13.13 -14.68
CA ASN A 266 -18.10 12.49 -15.99
C ASN A 266 -16.76 11.95 -16.47
N THR A 267 -15.72 12.02 -15.64
CA THR A 267 -14.37 11.61 -15.97
C THR A 267 -14.06 10.24 -15.34
N VAL A 268 -13.44 9.36 -16.12
CA VAL A 268 -12.91 8.07 -15.66
C VAL A 268 -11.41 8.20 -15.41
N ILE A 269 -10.91 7.59 -14.35
CA ILE A 269 -9.50 7.63 -13.97
C ILE A 269 -8.97 6.20 -13.81
N VAL A 270 -7.85 5.90 -14.46
CA VAL A 270 -7.17 4.59 -14.45
C VAL A 270 -5.66 4.76 -14.28
N GLN A 271 -4.99 3.74 -13.72
CA GLN A 271 -3.53 3.72 -13.53
C GLN A 271 -3.03 2.27 -13.39
N ALA A 272 -1.89 1.95 -13.98
CA ALA A 272 -1.33 0.61 -14.13
C ALA A 272 -0.16 0.30 -13.17
N GLY A 273 -0.07 1.00 -12.03
CA GLY A 273 0.93 0.70 -11.00
C GLY A 273 2.33 1.20 -11.33
N LYS A 274 3.33 0.32 -11.28
CA LYS A 274 4.77 0.68 -11.37
C LYS A 274 5.61 -0.36 -12.09
N ASN A 275 6.84 0.04 -12.42
CA ASN A 275 7.93 -0.82 -12.93
C ASN A 275 7.56 -1.61 -14.20
N GLY A 276 6.50 -1.19 -14.89
CA GLY A 276 5.97 -1.94 -16.02
C GLY A 276 5.44 -3.33 -15.65
N GLU A 277 5.05 -3.57 -14.39
CA GLU A 277 4.53 -4.86 -13.93
C GLU A 277 3.18 -5.21 -14.58
N HIS A 278 2.40 -4.19 -14.95
CA HIS A 278 1.11 -4.36 -15.57
C HIS A 278 0.99 -3.55 -16.86
N ILE A 279 0.14 -4.03 -17.76
CA ILE A 279 -0.43 -3.25 -18.85
C ILE A 279 -1.94 -3.16 -18.65
N GLY A 280 -2.46 -1.93 -18.64
CA GLY A 280 -3.88 -1.66 -18.52
C GLY A 280 -4.57 -1.78 -19.88
N GLU A 281 -5.80 -2.29 -19.86
CA GLU A 281 -6.72 -2.34 -20.98
C GLU A 281 -8.00 -1.63 -20.57
N LEU A 282 -8.47 -0.73 -21.44
CA LEU A 282 -9.78 -0.10 -21.35
C LEU A 282 -10.49 -0.19 -22.70
N LYS A 283 -11.63 -0.89 -22.75
CA LYS A 283 -12.51 -0.88 -23.93
C LYS A 283 -13.60 0.16 -23.77
N ILE A 284 -13.63 1.10 -24.70
CA ILE A 284 -14.66 2.13 -24.78
C ILE A 284 -15.53 1.89 -26.01
N SER A 285 -16.85 1.91 -25.81
CA SER A 285 -17.84 1.87 -26.88
C SER A 285 -18.58 3.19 -26.89
N ILE A 286 -18.53 3.91 -27.99
CA ILE A 286 -19.14 5.22 -28.17
C ILE A 286 -20.34 5.06 -29.08
N ARG A 287 -21.53 5.41 -28.56
CA ARG A 287 -22.78 5.39 -29.32
C ARG A 287 -23.24 6.82 -29.54
N LYS A 288 -23.37 7.24 -30.80
CA LYS A 288 -23.99 8.54 -31.14
C LYS A 288 -25.49 8.38 -30.99
N THR A 289 -26.08 9.01 -29.98
CA THR A 289 -27.53 8.96 -29.75
C THR A 289 -28.08 10.34 -29.40
N THR A 290 -29.20 10.68 -30.03
CA THR A 290 -29.99 11.89 -29.75
C THR A 290 -31.06 11.68 -28.67
N LYS A 291 -31.24 10.44 -28.20
CA LYS A 291 -32.19 10.08 -27.13
C LYS A 291 -31.46 9.43 -25.96
N ALA A 292 -31.79 9.92 -24.77
CA ALA A 292 -31.25 9.41 -23.52
C ALA A 292 -32.14 8.31 -22.97
N GLU A 293 -31.54 7.14 -22.71
CA GLU A 293 -32.15 6.10 -21.89
C GLU A 293 -31.23 5.79 -20.72
N PHE A 294 -31.79 5.81 -19.51
CA PHE A 294 -31.12 5.30 -18.33
C PHE A 294 -31.21 3.78 -18.37
N VAL A 295 -30.06 3.10 -18.36
CA VAL A 295 -30.04 1.65 -18.28
C VAL A 295 -29.24 1.23 -17.04
N GLN A 296 -29.95 0.68 -16.06
CA GLN A 296 -29.38 0.00 -14.90
C GLN A 296 -29.69 -1.49 -15.06
N PHE A 297 -28.66 -2.33 -15.23
CA PHE A 297 -28.85 -3.78 -15.26
C PHE A 297 -28.56 -4.38 -13.87
N PRO A 298 -29.50 -5.11 -13.26
CA PRO A 298 -29.23 -5.90 -12.05
C PRO A 298 -28.38 -7.13 -12.41
N GLY A 299 -27.25 -7.35 -11.72
CA GLY A 299 -26.60 -8.66 -11.64
C GLY A 299 -25.39 -8.96 -12.55
N GLN A 300 -24.71 -7.98 -13.15
CA GLN A 300 -23.44 -8.22 -13.90
C GLN A 300 -22.20 -7.74 -13.13
N THR A 301 -21.09 -8.49 -13.26
CA THR A 301 -19.75 -8.20 -12.71
C THR A 301 -18.95 -7.19 -13.55
N THR A 302 -19.48 -6.77 -14.70
CA THR A 302 -18.86 -5.79 -15.61
C THR A 302 -19.37 -4.38 -15.28
N TYR A 303 -18.46 -3.47 -14.94
CA TYR A 303 -18.80 -2.07 -14.66
C TYR A 303 -19.06 -1.33 -15.97
N ILE A 304 -20.31 -1.23 -16.37
CA ILE A 304 -20.72 -0.40 -17.52
C ILE A 304 -20.83 1.05 -17.03
N LEU A 305 -19.81 1.87 -17.29
CA LEU A 305 -19.85 3.30 -16.96
C LEU A 305 -20.39 4.08 -18.16
N LEU A 306 -21.59 4.64 -17.99
CA LEU A 306 -22.20 5.54 -18.96
C LEU A 306 -21.80 6.99 -18.66
N ILE A 307 -21.18 7.64 -19.64
CA ILE A 307 -20.87 9.08 -19.65
C ILE A 307 -21.72 9.73 -20.73
N ARG A 308 -22.57 10.67 -20.32
CA ARG A 308 -23.47 11.38 -21.21
C ARG A 308 -22.83 12.68 -21.70
N LYS A 309 -22.70 12.82 -23.01
CA LYS A 309 -22.40 14.08 -23.69
C LYS A 309 -23.67 14.68 -24.30
N LYS A 310 -23.55 15.89 -24.85
CA LYS A 310 -24.65 16.63 -25.47
C LYS A 310 -25.31 15.82 -26.60
N ASP A 311 -24.50 15.13 -27.43
CA ASP A 311 -24.95 14.42 -28.64
C ASP A 311 -24.46 12.95 -28.72
N SER A 312 -23.85 12.41 -27.65
CA SER A 312 -23.33 11.04 -27.61
C SER A 312 -23.33 10.44 -26.21
N THR A 313 -23.31 9.10 -26.13
CA THR A 313 -23.11 8.37 -24.88
C THR A 313 -21.87 7.50 -25.02
N ILE A 314 -20.91 7.70 -24.12
CA ILE A 314 -19.74 6.82 -24.01
C ILE A 314 -20.07 5.75 -22.98
N MET A 315 -19.80 4.51 -23.34
CA MET A 315 -19.92 3.35 -22.49
C MET A 315 -18.53 2.75 -22.30
N VAL A 316 -18.00 2.79 -21.08
CA VAL A 316 -16.82 1.97 -20.74
C VAL A 316 -17.32 0.57 -20.46
N ALA A 317 -16.92 -0.38 -21.29
CA ALA A 317 -17.47 -1.73 -21.29
C ALA A 317 -16.59 -2.73 -20.53
N GLU A 318 -15.27 -2.51 -20.50
CA GLU A 318 -14.32 -3.43 -19.88
C GLU A 318 -13.05 -2.70 -19.43
N HIS A 319 -12.60 -2.98 -18.21
CA HIS A 319 -11.29 -2.57 -17.69
C HIS A 319 -10.57 -3.80 -17.17
N LYS A 320 -9.31 -3.99 -17.57
CA LYS A 320 -8.49 -5.11 -17.15
C LYS A 320 -7.05 -4.65 -16.93
N LEU A 321 -6.41 -5.20 -15.91
CA LEU A 321 -4.96 -5.07 -15.71
C LEU A 321 -4.34 -6.43 -15.98
N VAL A 322 -3.43 -6.48 -16.96
CA VAL A 322 -2.69 -7.69 -17.31
C VAL A 322 -1.35 -7.65 -16.59
N LEU A 323 -1.16 -8.54 -15.63
CA LEU A 323 0.14 -8.75 -14.95
C LEU A 323 1.12 -9.40 -15.93
N LEU A 324 2.30 -8.81 -16.09
CA LEU A 324 3.37 -9.32 -16.94
C LEU A 324 4.23 -10.33 -16.17
N ASP A 325 3.72 -11.54 -15.99
CA ASP A 325 4.41 -12.64 -15.31
C ASP A 325 5.17 -13.56 -16.29
N GLN A 326 5.82 -14.60 -15.75
CA GLN A 326 6.64 -15.53 -16.53
C GLN A 326 5.84 -16.40 -17.52
N LYS A 327 4.51 -16.41 -17.45
CA LYS A 327 3.67 -17.19 -18.37
C LYS A 327 3.56 -16.52 -19.74
N ILE A 328 3.85 -15.22 -19.80
CA ILE A 328 3.90 -14.47 -21.06
C ILE A 328 5.30 -14.63 -21.63
N PRO A 329 5.44 -15.19 -22.85
CA PRO A 329 6.74 -15.33 -23.48
C PRO A 329 7.34 -13.96 -23.80
N ASP A 330 8.66 -13.86 -23.74
CA ASP A 330 9.40 -12.67 -24.14
C ASP A 330 9.32 -12.51 -25.68
N ASP A 331 9.05 -11.31 -26.16
CA ASP A 331 9.11 -11.01 -27.59
C ASP A 331 10.58 -11.06 -28.06
N PRO A 332 10.90 -11.82 -29.13
CA PRO A 332 12.28 -12.02 -29.57
C PRO A 332 12.92 -10.72 -30.07
N GLU A 333 12.21 -9.94 -30.88
CA GLU A 333 12.72 -8.69 -31.46
C GLU A 333 13.06 -7.64 -30.39
N VAL A 334 12.18 -7.49 -29.39
CA VAL A 334 12.47 -6.61 -28.24
C VAL A 334 13.53 -7.20 -27.32
N SER A 335 13.63 -8.52 -27.20
CA SER A 335 14.69 -9.18 -26.43
C SER A 335 16.06 -8.95 -27.05
N ASP A 336 16.19 -9.02 -28.36
CA ASP A 336 17.45 -8.79 -29.08
C ASP A 336 17.97 -7.37 -28.83
N VAL A 337 17.09 -6.36 -28.91
CA VAL A 337 17.45 -4.95 -28.58
C VAL A 337 17.92 -4.80 -27.14
N ILE A 338 17.36 -5.54 -26.20
CA ILE A 338 17.81 -5.50 -24.79
C ILE A 338 19.13 -6.23 -24.63
N SER A 339 19.33 -7.34 -25.33
CA SER A 339 20.60 -8.08 -25.33
C SER A 339 21.73 -7.23 -25.91
N GLU A 340 21.49 -6.40 -26.93
CA GLU A 340 22.47 -5.41 -27.41
C GLU A 340 22.91 -4.42 -26.31
N TYR A 341 21.96 -3.94 -25.50
CA TYR A 341 22.29 -3.09 -24.35
C TYR A 341 23.11 -3.82 -23.28
N GLU A 342 22.74 -5.08 -22.99
CA GLU A 342 23.46 -5.92 -22.04
C GLU A 342 24.90 -6.17 -22.50
N THR A 343 25.12 -6.41 -23.81
CA THR A 343 26.46 -6.49 -24.41
C THR A 343 27.22 -5.17 -24.28
N LEU A 344 26.59 -4.03 -24.61
CA LEU A 344 27.22 -2.72 -24.48
C LEU A 344 27.66 -2.43 -23.04
N LEU A 345 26.81 -2.75 -22.06
CA LEU A 345 27.16 -2.59 -20.65
C LEU A 345 28.37 -3.44 -20.27
N GLU A 346 28.42 -4.68 -20.74
CA GLU A 346 29.53 -5.58 -20.50
C GLU A 346 30.82 -5.08 -21.14
N GLU A 347 30.77 -4.56 -22.37
CA GLU A 347 31.91 -3.91 -23.03
C GLU A 347 32.41 -2.70 -22.25
N ILE A 348 31.50 -1.84 -21.76
CA ILE A 348 31.85 -0.69 -20.92
C ILE A 348 32.50 -1.17 -19.60
N ARG A 349 31.97 -2.23 -19.01
CA ARG A 349 32.52 -2.85 -17.79
C ARG A 349 33.94 -3.37 -18.03
N LEU A 350 34.15 -4.13 -19.11
CA LEU A 350 35.44 -4.69 -19.50
C LEU A 350 36.46 -3.62 -19.90
N ALA A 351 36.02 -2.55 -20.58
CA ALA A 351 36.88 -1.42 -20.95
C ALA A 351 37.38 -0.66 -19.71
N ARG A 352 36.54 -0.51 -18.67
CA ARG A 352 36.95 0.07 -17.38
C ARG A 352 37.86 -0.86 -16.58
N ALA A 353 37.79 -2.18 -16.81
CA ALA A 353 38.60 -3.18 -16.13
C ALA A 353 40.01 -3.36 -16.73
N LYS A 354 40.28 -2.89 -17.95
CA LYS A 354 41.64 -2.90 -18.54
C LYS A 354 42.47 -1.75 -17.96
N PRO A 355 43.55 -2.00 -17.20
CA PRO A 355 44.43 -0.93 -16.75
C PRO A 355 45.14 -0.32 -17.96
N GLN A 356 45.15 1.01 -18.06
CA GLN A 356 46.13 1.73 -18.86
C GLN A 356 47.52 1.48 -18.27
N ILE A 357 48.16 0.37 -18.67
CA ILE A 357 49.58 0.12 -18.43
C ILE A 357 50.36 0.84 -19.53
N SER A 358 50.54 2.15 -19.37
CA SER A 358 51.73 2.88 -19.84
C SER A 358 51.59 4.36 -19.49
N SER A 359 52.47 4.82 -18.59
CA SER A 359 52.81 6.21 -18.29
C SER A 359 51.66 7.15 -17.91
N VAL A 360 51.27 7.13 -16.64
CA VAL A 360 50.93 8.37 -15.94
C VAL A 360 51.78 8.42 -14.68
N SER A 361 52.75 9.34 -14.70
CA SER A 361 53.58 9.71 -13.56
C SER A 361 52.71 10.12 -12.38
N ALA A 362 53.12 9.67 -11.19
CA ALA A 362 52.44 9.90 -9.94
C ALA A 362 52.27 11.40 -9.63
N GLU A 363 51.09 11.93 -9.90
CA GLU A 363 50.51 13.00 -9.09
C GLU A 363 49.35 12.43 -8.30
N THR A 364 49.56 12.45 -6.99
CA THR A 364 48.78 11.78 -5.95
C THR A 364 47.35 12.33 -5.87
N TYR A 365 46.39 11.59 -6.41
CA TYR A 365 45.02 11.56 -5.86
C TYR A 365 44.84 10.27 -5.08
N THR A 366 45.07 10.35 -3.78
CA THR A 366 44.76 9.31 -2.80
C THR A 366 43.24 9.15 -2.67
N LEU A 367 42.66 8.17 -3.37
CA LEU A 367 41.50 7.42 -2.88
C LEU A 367 41.90 5.95 -2.71
N GLY A 368 42.69 5.68 -1.66
CA GLY A 368 43.22 4.36 -1.35
C GLY A 368 42.16 3.44 -0.73
N ARG A 369 41.59 2.55 -1.54
CA ARG A 369 41.06 1.26 -1.06
C ARG A 369 41.38 0.17 -2.08
N ALA A 370 41.92 -0.95 -1.60
CA ALA A 370 41.95 -2.18 -2.36
C ALA A 370 40.51 -2.61 -2.67
N LEU A 371 40.27 -3.20 -3.84
CA LEU A 371 38.91 -3.57 -4.29
C LEU A 371 38.88 -4.98 -4.86
N PRO A 372 37.87 -5.80 -4.52
CA PRO A 372 37.67 -7.12 -5.11
C PRO A 372 36.98 -7.01 -6.47
N PHE A 373 37.38 -7.86 -7.42
CA PHE A 373 36.76 -7.92 -8.76
C PHE A 373 36.51 -9.36 -9.18
N ILE A 374 35.26 -9.70 -9.49
CA ILE A 374 34.88 -11.04 -9.96
C ILE A 374 34.99 -11.15 -11.48
N LEU A 375 35.68 -12.19 -11.95
CA LEU A 375 35.69 -12.63 -13.34
C LEU A 375 35.00 -14.00 -13.43
N ILE A 376 33.95 -14.06 -14.23
CA ILE A 376 33.10 -15.24 -14.43
C ILE A 376 32.54 -15.21 -15.86
N PRO A 377 32.34 -16.35 -16.54
CA PRO A 377 31.65 -16.37 -17.84
C PRO A 377 30.23 -15.83 -17.73
N SER A 378 29.78 -15.11 -18.77
CA SER A 378 28.41 -14.62 -18.88
C SER A 378 27.42 -15.71 -19.29
N GLU A 379 27.90 -16.79 -19.93
CA GLU A 379 27.06 -17.83 -20.52
C GLU A 379 27.75 -19.20 -20.48
N ILE A 380 26.93 -20.27 -20.37
CA ILE A 380 27.34 -21.67 -20.35
C ILE A 380 26.35 -22.49 -21.18
N GLU A 381 26.86 -23.17 -22.20
CA GLU A 381 26.09 -24.15 -22.97
C GLU A 381 26.26 -25.56 -22.37
N LEU A 382 25.15 -26.17 -21.94
CA LEU A 382 25.09 -27.54 -21.42
C LEU A 382 24.95 -28.60 -22.54
N GLY A 383 24.77 -28.17 -23.79
CA GLY A 383 24.58 -29.06 -24.93
C GLY A 383 23.22 -29.77 -24.94
N THR A 384 23.17 -30.94 -25.60
CA THR A 384 21.93 -31.74 -25.73
C THR A 384 21.94 -32.91 -24.74
N MET A 385 20.82 -33.11 -24.03
CA MET A 385 20.69 -34.12 -22.98
C MET A 385 19.39 -34.91 -23.09
N GLU A 386 19.32 -36.11 -22.52
CA GLU A 386 18.08 -36.91 -22.46
C GLU A 386 17.25 -36.58 -21.22
N LYS A 387 15.92 -36.50 -21.37
CA LYS A 387 14.98 -36.24 -20.27
C LYS A 387 15.12 -37.30 -19.15
N GLY A 388 15.25 -36.84 -17.91
CA GLY A 388 15.37 -37.70 -16.72
C GLY A 388 16.81 -37.98 -16.27
N LYS A 389 17.83 -37.45 -16.97
CA LYS A 389 19.24 -37.48 -16.55
C LYS A 389 19.63 -36.25 -15.75
N ILE A 390 20.66 -36.40 -14.91
CA ILE A 390 21.31 -35.30 -14.19
C ILE A 390 22.65 -35.00 -14.88
N LEU A 391 22.89 -33.73 -15.20
CA LEU A 391 24.19 -33.27 -15.70
C LEU A 391 24.90 -32.50 -14.59
N GLU A 392 26.19 -32.77 -14.38
CA GLU A 392 27.02 -31.99 -13.48
C GLU A 392 28.08 -31.23 -14.28
N THR A 393 28.25 -29.94 -14.01
CA THR A 393 29.28 -29.09 -14.61
C THR A 393 29.86 -28.14 -13.56
N GLU A 394 30.93 -27.44 -13.89
CA GLU A 394 31.61 -26.53 -12.98
C GLU A 394 31.93 -25.20 -13.65
N VAL A 395 31.66 -24.10 -12.94
CA VAL A 395 31.95 -22.73 -13.39
C VAL A 395 33.14 -22.19 -12.62
N GLN A 396 34.15 -21.69 -13.33
CA GLN A 396 35.32 -21.08 -12.70
C GLN A 396 35.05 -19.60 -12.38
N LEU A 397 35.39 -19.22 -11.16
CA LEU A 397 35.37 -17.87 -10.62
C LEU A 397 36.81 -17.43 -10.41
N LYS A 398 37.20 -16.23 -10.85
CA LYS A 398 38.53 -15.68 -10.55
C LYS A 398 38.42 -14.29 -9.91
N ASN A 399 39.14 -14.07 -8.83
CA ASN A 399 39.30 -12.73 -8.27
C ASN A 399 40.45 -12.02 -9.00
N ILE A 400 40.14 -11.07 -9.86
CA ILE A 400 41.15 -10.26 -10.58
C ILE A 400 41.48 -8.95 -9.86
N GLY A 401 40.84 -8.69 -8.71
CA GLY A 401 41.03 -7.48 -7.92
C GLY A 401 42.24 -7.53 -6.99
N SER A 402 42.38 -6.45 -6.22
CA SER A 402 43.48 -6.24 -5.27
C SER A 402 43.08 -6.50 -3.81
N ASP A 403 41.80 -6.78 -3.55
CA ASP A 403 41.26 -7.17 -2.24
C ASP A 403 40.48 -8.49 -2.32
N THR A 404 40.15 -9.06 -1.15
CA THR A 404 39.48 -10.36 -1.03
C THR A 404 38.04 -10.30 -1.53
N LEU A 405 37.72 -11.16 -2.50
CA LEU A 405 36.36 -11.33 -3.03
C LEU A 405 35.60 -12.33 -2.15
N VAL A 406 34.41 -11.95 -1.72
CA VAL A 406 33.52 -12.76 -0.87
C VAL A 406 32.20 -12.97 -1.60
N ILE A 407 31.85 -14.23 -1.84
CA ILE A 407 30.56 -14.64 -2.40
C ILE A 407 29.58 -14.77 -1.24
N LYS A 408 28.55 -13.91 -1.22
CA LYS A 408 27.55 -13.85 -0.15
C LYS A 408 26.44 -14.87 -0.34
N ARG A 409 26.04 -15.10 -1.60
CA ARG A 409 24.89 -15.94 -1.94
C ARG A 409 24.91 -16.35 -3.41
N ILE A 410 24.39 -17.54 -3.72
CA ILE A 410 24.07 -17.99 -5.07
C ILE A 410 22.59 -18.33 -5.17
N ARG A 411 21.95 -18.02 -6.30
CA ARG A 411 20.55 -18.38 -6.60
C ARG A 411 20.43 -18.83 -8.05
N SER A 412 19.61 -19.83 -8.33
CA SER A 412 19.23 -20.22 -9.69
C SER A 412 17.84 -19.66 -10.03
N SER A 413 17.55 -19.45 -11.31
CA SER A 413 16.21 -19.07 -11.80
C SER A 413 15.28 -20.26 -12.01
N CYS A 414 15.76 -21.48 -11.74
CA CYS A 414 15.03 -22.73 -11.91
C CYS A 414 15.38 -23.68 -10.77
N ASP A 415 14.37 -24.35 -10.23
CA ASP A 415 14.55 -25.43 -9.25
C ASP A 415 15.26 -26.65 -9.85
N CYS A 416 15.24 -26.77 -11.19
CA CYS A 416 15.98 -27.75 -11.97
C CYS A 416 17.51 -27.56 -11.97
N LEU A 417 18.01 -26.50 -11.33
CA LEU A 417 19.44 -26.17 -11.26
C LEU A 417 19.87 -25.95 -9.81
N GLU A 418 20.68 -26.86 -9.29
CA GLU A 418 21.33 -26.76 -7.99
C GLU A 418 22.77 -26.24 -8.15
N ALA A 419 23.19 -25.29 -7.33
CA ALA A 419 24.50 -24.67 -7.39
C ALA A 419 25.17 -24.67 -6.02
N SER A 420 26.43 -25.11 -5.97
CA SER A 420 27.22 -25.20 -4.74
C SER A 420 28.63 -24.66 -4.91
N LEU A 421 29.09 -23.83 -3.97
CA LEU A 421 30.44 -23.25 -3.97
C LEU A 421 31.46 -24.23 -3.41
N THR A 422 32.64 -24.27 -4.01
CA THR A 422 33.81 -24.93 -3.43
C THR A 422 34.51 -24.05 -2.39
N GLY A 423 34.44 -22.72 -2.53
CA GLY A 423 34.88 -21.74 -1.55
C GLY A 423 34.24 -20.36 -1.76
N ASP A 424 33.82 -19.71 -0.67
CA ASP A 424 33.10 -18.43 -0.65
C ASP A 424 34.02 -17.21 -0.43
N ILE A 425 35.27 -17.43 -0.04
CA ILE A 425 36.30 -16.41 0.14
C ILE A 425 37.43 -16.67 -0.87
N ILE A 426 37.68 -15.71 -1.75
CA ILE A 426 38.61 -15.82 -2.87
C ILE A 426 39.68 -14.72 -2.74
N PRO A 427 40.91 -15.04 -2.32
CA PRO A 427 42.01 -14.08 -2.22
C PRO A 427 42.34 -13.43 -3.57
N PRO A 428 43.05 -12.28 -3.57
CA PRO A 428 43.49 -11.62 -4.80
C PRO A 428 44.24 -12.57 -5.73
N GLN A 429 43.88 -12.57 -7.01
CA GLN A 429 44.45 -13.41 -8.07
C GLN A 429 44.19 -14.93 -7.95
N GLU A 430 43.43 -15.38 -6.95
CA GLU A 430 43.03 -16.78 -6.80
C GLU A 430 41.70 -17.09 -7.50
N SER A 431 41.36 -18.38 -7.55
CA SER A 431 40.15 -18.87 -8.21
C SER A 431 39.37 -19.81 -7.30
N SER A 432 38.05 -19.83 -7.48
CA SER A 432 37.11 -20.76 -6.85
C SER A 432 36.19 -21.30 -7.93
N SER A 433 35.31 -22.23 -7.58
CA SER A 433 34.40 -22.82 -8.53
C SER A 433 32.99 -23.02 -7.99
N ILE A 434 32.02 -23.00 -8.90
CA ILE A 434 30.62 -23.32 -8.60
C ILE A 434 30.30 -24.63 -9.31
N LYS A 435 30.01 -25.67 -8.53
CA LYS A 435 29.48 -26.94 -9.03
C LYS A 435 27.99 -26.80 -9.28
N LEU A 436 27.59 -27.09 -10.50
CA LEU A 436 26.20 -27.07 -10.96
C LEU A 436 25.71 -28.50 -11.15
N LYS A 437 24.52 -28.80 -10.63
CA LYS A 437 23.77 -30.01 -10.94
C LYS A 437 22.46 -29.64 -11.60
N PHE A 438 22.22 -30.19 -12.77
CA PHE A 438 21.07 -29.88 -13.59
C PHE A 438 20.15 -31.09 -13.78
N PHE A 439 18.88 -30.95 -13.42
CA PHE A 439 17.88 -32.01 -13.40
C PHE A 439 16.96 -31.91 -14.63
N SER A 440 17.28 -32.63 -15.71
CA SER A 440 16.55 -32.53 -16.99
C SER A 440 15.08 -32.98 -16.92
N SER A 441 14.68 -33.73 -15.89
CA SER A 441 13.27 -34.13 -15.67
C SER A 441 12.34 -32.95 -15.42
N GLU A 442 12.87 -31.83 -14.92
CA GLU A 442 12.10 -30.66 -14.51
C GLU A 442 12.04 -29.57 -15.58
N VAL A 443 12.65 -29.81 -16.75
CA VAL A 443 12.69 -28.86 -17.87
C VAL A 443 11.39 -28.93 -18.68
N LEU A 444 10.78 -27.76 -18.88
CA LEU A 444 9.57 -27.59 -19.69
C LEU A 444 9.96 -27.17 -21.12
N GLY A 445 9.92 -28.12 -22.06
CA GLY A 445 10.20 -27.88 -23.48
C GLY A 445 11.56 -28.39 -23.95
N GLU A 446 11.78 -28.40 -25.26
CA GLU A 446 12.97 -28.98 -25.90
C GLU A 446 14.22 -28.11 -25.70
N THR A 447 14.11 -26.79 -25.57
CA THR A 447 15.22 -25.87 -25.30
C THR A 447 14.95 -25.05 -24.05
N PHE A 448 16.00 -24.70 -23.31
CA PHE A 448 15.89 -23.92 -22.08
C PHE A 448 17.03 -22.91 -21.94
N THR A 449 16.73 -21.80 -21.26
CA THR A 449 17.71 -20.79 -20.82
C THR A 449 17.38 -20.44 -19.37
N TYR A 450 18.33 -20.64 -18.46
CA TYR A 450 18.20 -20.35 -17.03
C TYR A 450 19.32 -19.45 -16.53
N ASN A 451 19.09 -18.71 -15.44
CA ASN A 451 20.06 -17.78 -14.87
C ASN A 451 20.62 -18.30 -13.55
N LEU A 452 21.92 -18.14 -13.36
CA LEU A 452 22.61 -18.27 -12.09
C LEU A 452 23.04 -16.88 -11.60
N TYR A 453 22.50 -16.46 -10.46
CA TYR A 453 22.78 -15.19 -9.80
C TYR A 453 23.81 -15.39 -8.69
N ILE A 454 24.88 -14.60 -8.70
CA ILE A 454 25.97 -14.68 -7.73
C ILE A 454 26.15 -13.31 -7.06
N GLU A 455 25.79 -13.24 -5.78
CA GLU A 455 25.91 -12.02 -4.97
C GLU A 455 27.30 -11.96 -4.32
N SER A 456 28.02 -10.85 -4.46
CA SER A 456 29.38 -10.70 -3.92
C SER A 456 29.62 -9.35 -3.22
N ASN A 457 30.84 -9.14 -2.72
CA ASN A 457 31.32 -7.84 -2.23
C ASN A 457 32.04 -7.00 -3.32
N ASP A 458 32.02 -7.42 -4.59
CA ASP A 458 32.44 -6.59 -5.71
C ASP A 458 31.54 -5.36 -5.80
N ILE A 459 32.11 -4.17 -5.60
CA ILE A 459 31.36 -2.91 -5.57
C ILE A 459 30.91 -2.44 -6.96
N THR A 460 31.52 -2.97 -8.02
CA THR A 460 31.16 -2.68 -9.40
C THR A 460 30.13 -3.65 -9.95
N GLN A 461 30.10 -4.88 -9.42
CA GLN A 461 29.19 -5.92 -9.83
C GLN A 461 28.73 -6.78 -8.63
N GLN A 462 27.92 -6.17 -7.76
CA GLN A 462 27.42 -6.82 -6.55
C GLN A 462 26.60 -8.08 -6.83
N ILE A 463 26.00 -8.17 -8.03
CA ILE A 463 25.31 -9.36 -8.53
C ILE A 463 25.84 -9.66 -9.93
N SER A 464 26.44 -10.84 -10.10
CA SER A 464 26.88 -11.37 -11.39
C SER A 464 25.86 -12.39 -11.89
N ASN A 465 25.55 -12.35 -13.19
CA ASN A 465 24.58 -13.24 -13.83
C ASN A 465 25.30 -14.15 -14.83
N VAL A 466 24.98 -15.44 -14.81
CA VAL A 466 25.43 -16.42 -15.80
C VAL A 466 24.22 -17.08 -16.45
N PHE A 467 24.11 -16.96 -17.77
CA PHE A 467 23.11 -17.66 -18.56
C PHE A 467 23.52 -19.13 -18.76
N ILE A 468 22.58 -20.04 -18.62
CA ILE A 468 22.78 -21.48 -18.75
C ILE A 468 21.78 -21.99 -19.78
N GLU A 469 22.29 -22.38 -20.94
CA GLU A 469 21.49 -22.77 -22.09
C GLU A 469 21.66 -24.26 -22.40
N GLY A 470 20.62 -24.88 -22.95
CA GLY A 470 20.72 -26.27 -23.40
C GLY A 470 19.46 -26.81 -24.06
N ARG A 471 19.55 -28.07 -24.48
CA ARG A 471 18.46 -28.80 -25.16
C ARG A 471 18.18 -30.13 -24.48
N VAL A 472 16.91 -30.46 -24.28
CA VAL A 472 16.44 -31.76 -23.78
C VAL A 472 15.74 -32.54 -24.89
N THR A 473 16.20 -33.77 -25.11
CA THR A 473 15.67 -34.73 -26.09
C THR A 473 14.89 -35.85 -25.38
N GLY A 474 13.98 -36.50 -26.10
CA GLY A 474 13.12 -37.55 -25.51
C GLY A 474 11.88 -37.01 -24.79
N ILE A 475 11.46 -35.78 -25.08
CA ILE A 475 10.13 -35.28 -24.70
C ILE A 475 9.13 -35.99 -25.60
N GLU A 476 8.50 -37.06 -25.12
CA GLU A 476 7.37 -37.66 -25.82
C GLU A 476 6.34 -36.57 -26.10
N LYS A 477 6.06 -36.33 -27.39
CA LYS A 477 4.95 -35.45 -27.79
C LYS A 477 3.68 -36.07 -27.25
N GLU A 478 3.14 -35.50 -26.17
CA GLU A 478 1.74 -35.71 -25.83
C GLU A 478 0.90 -35.13 -26.98
N VAL A 479 0.54 -36.02 -27.90
CA VAL A 479 -0.49 -35.78 -28.89
C VAL A 479 -1.79 -35.60 -28.11
N ALA A 480 -2.33 -34.38 -28.14
CA ALA A 480 -3.68 -34.13 -27.65
C ALA A 480 -4.64 -35.15 -28.29
N PRO A 481 -5.45 -35.87 -27.51
CA PRO A 481 -6.30 -36.92 -28.05
C PRO A 481 -7.34 -36.31 -29.00
N VAL A 482 -7.24 -36.69 -30.28
CA VAL A 482 -8.27 -36.48 -31.29
C VAL A 482 -9.42 -37.44 -31.00
N ILE A 483 -10.58 -36.91 -30.60
CA ILE A 483 -11.81 -37.72 -30.52
C ILE A 483 -12.46 -37.76 -31.92
N PRO A 484 -12.74 -38.94 -32.51
CA PRO A 484 -13.29 -39.08 -33.84
C PRO A 484 -14.77 -38.67 -33.95
N ARG A 485 -15.16 -38.14 -35.11
CA ARG A 485 -16.56 -38.04 -35.55
C ARG A 485 -17.21 -39.43 -35.59
N ARG A 486 -18.34 -39.62 -34.90
CA ARG A 486 -19.32 -40.66 -35.23
C ARG A 486 -20.55 -40.00 -35.85
N GLU A 487 -20.66 -40.12 -37.17
CA GLU A 487 -21.93 -40.06 -37.89
C GLU A 487 -22.72 -41.34 -37.60
N GLY A 488 -24.02 -41.22 -37.32
CA GLY A 488 -24.89 -42.39 -37.14
C GLY A 488 -26.15 -42.19 -36.30
N LEU A 489 -27.07 -41.38 -36.81
CA LEU A 489 -28.51 -41.71 -36.92
C LEU A 489 -29.38 -41.96 -35.67
N ARG A 490 -30.23 -40.94 -35.40
CA ARG A 490 -31.65 -40.94 -34.98
C ARG A 490 -32.10 -41.72 -33.75
N VAL A 491 -32.52 -40.96 -32.72
CA VAL A 491 -33.80 -41.21 -32.03
C VAL A 491 -34.48 -39.86 -31.73
N ALA A 492 -35.71 -39.72 -32.22
CA ALA A 492 -36.59 -38.59 -31.96
C ALA A 492 -37.04 -38.58 -30.49
N GLY A 493 -37.12 -37.40 -29.86
CA GLY A 493 -37.77 -37.27 -28.56
C GLY A 493 -37.37 -36.03 -27.76
N LYS A 494 -38.17 -34.96 -27.92
CA LYS A 494 -38.40 -33.83 -27.00
C LYS A 494 -37.39 -33.63 -25.86
N PHE A 495 -36.56 -32.60 -26.02
CA PHE A 495 -35.74 -32.02 -24.95
C PHE A 495 -36.65 -31.51 -23.82
N ARG A 496 -36.65 -32.20 -22.67
CA ARG A 496 -37.04 -31.61 -21.38
C ARG A 496 -35.77 -31.04 -20.74
N PRO A 497 -35.81 -29.87 -20.09
CA PRO A 497 -34.66 -29.35 -19.37
C PRO A 497 -34.35 -30.30 -18.20
N ARG A 498 -33.19 -30.95 -18.23
CA ARG A 498 -32.66 -31.66 -17.06
C ARG A 498 -31.94 -30.64 -16.17
N ILE A 499 -32.59 -30.39 -15.05
CA ILE A 499 -32.08 -30.01 -13.73
C ILE A 499 -30.60 -30.39 -13.56
N ASN A 500 -29.83 -29.43 -13.04
CA ASN A 500 -28.44 -29.57 -12.61
C ASN A 500 -28.18 -30.93 -11.92
N ALA A 501 -27.22 -31.69 -12.44
CA ALA A 501 -26.66 -32.83 -11.73
C ALA A 501 -25.65 -32.31 -10.68
N PRO A 502 -25.76 -32.74 -9.41
CA PRO A 502 -24.81 -32.39 -8.37
C PRO A 502 -23.53 -33.24 -8.51
N GLY A 503 -22.34 -32.63 -8.42
CA GLY A 503 -21.11 -33.40 -8.17
C GLY A 503 -19.83 -33.07 -8.94
N GLN A 504 -19.57 -31.84 -9.41
CA GLN A 504 -18.20 -31.44 -9.76
C GLN A 504 -17.50 -30.81 -8.55
N VAL A 505 -16.65 -31.59 -7.89
CA VAL A 505 -15.81 -31.16 -6.76
C VAL A 505 -14.68 -30.28 -7.30
N ARG A 506 -14.69 -28.99 -6.91
CA ARG A 506 -13.56 -28.08 -7.14
C ARG A 506 -12.36 -28.54 -6.29
N PRO A 507 -11.11 -28.42 -6.76
CA PRO A 507 -9.95 -28.69 -5.91
C PRO A 507 -10.00 -27.79 -4.67
N ILE A 508 -9.95 -28.41 -3.49
CA ILE A 508 -10.07 -27.72 -2.20
C ILE A 508 -8.74 -27.01 -1.92
N LYS A 509 -8.73 -25.67 -2.03
CA LYS A 509 -7.57 -24.84 -1.64
C LYS A 509 -7.40 -24.87 -0.13
N LEU A 510 -6.15 -24.89 0.36
CA LEU A 510 -5.81 -24.83 1.78
C LEU A 510 -6.22 -23.45 2.34
N PRO A 511 -7.19 -23.37 3.27
CA PRO A 511 -7.59 -22.09 3.83
C PRO A 511 -6.51 -21.55 4.78
N VAL A 512 -6.10 -20.30 4.54
CA VAL A 512 -5.26 -19.50 5.45
C VAL A 512 -6.14 -18.42 6.04
N MET A 513 -6.50 -18.55 7.31
CA MET A 513 -7.42 -17.64 8.00
C MET A 513 -6.62 -16.61 8.78
N PHE A 514 -6.62 -15.36 8.30
CA PHE A 514 -5.91 -14.23 8.90
C PHE A 514 -6.88 -13.36 9.71
N PHE A 515 -6.71 -13.35 11.02
CA PHE A 515 -7.49 -12.53 11.95
C PHE A 515 -6.71 -11.29 12.35
N TYR A 516 -7.33 -10.12 12.22
CA TYR A 516 -6.67 -8.84 12.48
C TYR A 516 -7.59 -7.82 13.14
N SER A 517 -6.99 -6.94 13.95
CA SER A 517 -7.66 -5.76 14.53
C SER A 517 -7.49 -4.50 13.65
N PRO A 518 -8.54 -3.74 13.35
CA PRO A 518 -8.42 -2.45 12.66
C PRO A 518 -7.55 -1.45 13.44
N GLY A 519 -6.66 -0.73 12.76
CA GLY A 519 -5.75 0.25 13.38
C GLY A 519 -4.49 -0.35 14.03
N CYS A 520 -4.29 -1.67 13.93
CA CYS A 520 -3.07 -2.35 14.35
C CYS A 520 -1.98 -2.20 13.28
N HIS A 521 -0.91 -1.47 13.60
CA HIS A 521 0.23 -1.24 12.69
C HIS A 521 0.87 -2.56 12.21
N GLN A 522 1.08 -3.50 13.12
CA GLN A 522 1.67 -4.80 12.80
C GLN A 522 0.77 -5.66 11.90
N CYS A 523 -0.54 -5.45 11.98
CA CYS A 523 -1.54 -6.13 11.17
C CYS A 523 -1.56 -5.55 9.75
N GLU A 524 -1.46 -4.22 9.61
CA GLU A 524 -1.31 -3.55 8.31
C GLU A 524 -0.03 -4.01 7.61
N GLU A 525 1.08 -4.17 8.33
CA GLU A 525 2.34 -4.65 7.76
C GLU A 525 2.25 -6.08 7.22
N ILE A 526 1.55 -6.98 7.93
CA ILE A 526 1.32 -8.34 7.46
C ILE A 526 0.32 -8.36 6.31
N LYS A 527 -0.78 -7.61 6.43
CA LYS A 527 -1.86 -7.55 5.43
C LYS A 527 -1.42 -6.93 4.12
N ASN A 528 -0.62 -5.86 4.17
CA ASN A 528 -0.19 -5.10 3.00
C ASN A 528 1.22 -5.50 2.52
N GLY A 529 1.98 -6.26 3.31
CA GLY A 529 3.34 -6.70 2.97
C GLY A 529 3.45 -8.22 2.74
N LEU A 530 3.19 -9.02 3.79
CA LEU A 530 3.43 -10.46 3.76
C LEU A 530 2.35 -11.25 3.02
N LEU A 531 1.07 -11.05 3.36
CA LEU A 531 -0.05 -11.82 2.80
C LEU A 531 -0.22 -11.66 1.29
N PRO A 532 0.02 -10.49 0.67
CA PRO A 532 -0.01 -10.36 -0.79
C PRO A 532 1.03 -11.27 -1.43
N SER A 533 2.26 -11.29 -0.89
CA SER A 533 3.34 -12.16 -1.35
C SER A 533 2.97 -13.65 -1.23
N ILE A 534 2.37 -14.06 -0.11
CA ILE A 534 1.92 -15.44 0.12
C ILE A 534 0.71 -15.81 -0.78
N ARG A 535 -0.25 -14.90 -0.96
CA ARG A 535 -1.44 -15.09 -1.82
C ARG A 535 -1.02 -15.34 -3.26
N ILE A 536 -0.02 -14.60 -3.72
CA ILE A 536 0.57 -14.73 -5.05
C ILE A 536 1.35 -16.05 -5.17
N LYS A 537 2.27 -16.33 -4.23
CA LYS A 537 3.14 -17.52 -4.27
C LYS A 537 2.36 -18.84 -4.30
N TYR A 538 1.23 -18.92 -3.61
CA TYR A 538 0.42 -20.15 -3.53
C TYR A 538 -1.00 -19.99 -4.11
N THR A 539 -1.16 -19.16 -5.15
CA THR A 539 -2.48 -18.75 -5.74
C THR A 539 -3.48 -19.89 -5.95
N ASP A 540 -3.00 -21.05 -6.45
CA ASP A 540 -3.86 -22.21 -6.76
C ASP A 540 -3.93 -23.24 -5.64
N ALA A 541 -3.07 -23.13 -4.63
CA ALA A 541 -2.94 -24.08 -3.54
C ALA A 541 -3.55 -23.60 -2.21
N ILE A 542 -3.63 -22.28 -1.98
CA ILE A 542 -4.20 -21.70 -0.75
C ILE A 542 -5.32 -20.70 -1.04
N GLU A 543 -6.14 -20.45 -0.04
CA GLU A 543 -7.13 -19.38 -0.02
C GLU A 543 -6.94 -18.53 1.23
N ILE A 544 -6.42 -17.30 1.08
CA ILE A 544 -6.27 -16.38 2.22
C ILE A 544 -7.58 -15.66 2.49
N ARG A 545 -8.18 -15.93 3.65
CA ARG A 545 -9.40 -15.29 4.14
C ARG A 545 -9.06 -14.32 5.26
N GLU A 546 -9.48 -13.06 5.10
CA GLU A 546 -9.19 -11.98 6.05
C GLU A 546 -10.40 -11.70 6.93
N TYR A 547 -10.20 -11.76 8.24
CA TYR A 547 -11.23 -11.62 9.25
C TYR A 547 -10.92 -10.43 10.17
N ASP A 548 -11.65 -9.35 9.96
CA ASP A 548 -11.66 -8.19 10.86
C ASP A 548 -12.33 -8.59 12.19
N ILE A 549 -11.53 -8.70 13.27
CA ILE A 549 -12.01 -9.14 14.59
C ILE A 549 -12.88 -8.08 15.29
N SER A 550 -13.02 -6.87 14.71
CA SER A 550 -13.97 -5.88 15.21
C SER A 550 -15.43 -6.20 14.83
N LYS A 551 -15.64 -7.21 13.98
CA LYS A 551 -16.95 -7.75 13.59
C LYS A 551 -17.28 -8.99 14.42
N LYS A 552 -18.51 -9.07 14.95
CA LYS A 552 -18.96 -10.11 15.89
C LYS A 552 -18.71 -11.50 15.33
N GLU A 553 -19.15 -11.73 14.09
CA GLU A 553 -19.15 -13.03 13.43
C GLU A 553 -17.72 -13.56 13.23
N ASN A 554 -16.77 -12.65 13.01
CA ASN A 554 -15.35 -12.98 12.81
C ASN A 554 -14.65 -13.28 14.15
N TYR A 555 -15.01 -12.56 15.21
CA TYR A 555 -14.47 -12.82 16.54
C TYR A 555 -15.00 -14.15 17.12
N GLU A 556 -16.27 -14.47 16.89
CA GLU A 556 -16.86 -15.76 17.26
C GLU A 556 -16.12 -16.92 16.57
N LEU A 557 -15.80 -16.74 15.28
CA LEU A 557 -15.00 -17.70 14.54
C LEU A 557 -13.57 -17.83 15.11
N LEU A 558 -12.92 -16.72 15.46
CA LEU A 558 -11.60 -16.73 16.10
C LEU A 558 -11.60 -17.55 17.40
N VAL A 559 -12.55 -17.28 18.29
CA VAL A 559 -12.63 -17.98 19.59
C VAL A 559 -12.89 -19.48 19.42
N ALA A 560 -13.75 -19.85 18.47
CA ALA A 560 -14.00 -21.26 18.16
C ALA A 560 -12.74 -21.98 17.65
N LEU A 561 -11.92 -21.29 16.85
CA LEU A 561 -10.63 -21.83 16.38
C LEU A 561 -9.63 -21.93 17.53
N GLU A 562 -9.48 -20.88 18.34
CA GLU A 562 -8.57 -20.90 19.50
C GLU A 562 -8.88 -22.06 20.46
N GLU A 563 -10.15 -22.36 20.72
CA GLU A 563 -10.56 -23.49 21.55
C GLU A 563 -10.21 -24.83 20.89
N LYS A 564 -10.52 -24.98 19.59
CA LYS A 564 -10.19 -26.17 18.80
C LYS A 564 -8.69 -26.47 18.80
N TYR A 565 -7.86 -25.43 18.63
CA TYR A 565 -6.40 -25.54 18.62
C TYR A 565 -5.76 -25.44 20.01
N ARG A 566 -6.56 -25.34 21.08
CA ARG A 566 -6.12 -25.20 22.48
C ARG A 566 -5.13 -24.05 22.69
N VAL A 567 -5.37 -22.94 22.00
CA VAL A 567 -4.59 -21.71 22.11
C VAL A 567 -4.76 -21.13 23.52
N LYS A 568 -3.65 -21.02 24.26
CA LYS A 568 -3.67 -20.58 25.68
C LYS A 568 -3.67 -19.06 25.83
N GLN A 569 -3.25 -18.32 24.82
CA GLN A 569 -3.10 -16.85 24.85
C GLN A 569 -3.46 -16.28 23.47
N SER A 570 -4.29 -15.23 23.46
CA SER A 570 -4.70 -14.53 22.23
C SER A 570 -3.73 -13.41 21.89
N ALA A 571 -3.58 -13.11 20.61
CA ALA A 571 -2.75 -12.03 20.08
C ALA A 571 -3.58 -11.04 19.22
N PRO A 572 -3.12 -9.78 19.04
CA PRO A 572 -3.82 -8.81 18.18
C PRO A 572 -3.89 -9.20 16.70
N VAL A 573 -3.05 -10.16 16.29
CA VAL A 573 -3.00 -10.74 14.94
C VAL A 573 -2.73 -12.23 15.06
N GLU A 574 -3.55 -13.03 14.40
CA GLU A 574 -3.46 -14.49 14.46
C GLU A 574 -3.68 -15.09 13.06
N VAL A 575 -2.96 -16.16 12.76
CA VAL A 575 -3.15 -16.92 11.51
C VAL A 575 -3.39 -18.39 11.84
N PHE A 576 -4.44 -18.96 11.26
CA PHE A 576 -4.73 -20.38 11.30
C PHE A 576 -4.58 -20.96 9.90
N VAL A 577 -3.82 -22.05 9.79
CA VAL A 577 -3.56 -22.73 8.51
C VAL A 577 -3.43 -24.23 8.74
N GLY A 578 -4.30 -25.02 8.10
CA GLY A 578 -4.37 -26.46 8.33
C GLY A 578 -4.60 -26.78 9.81
N ASP A 579 -3.77 -27.63 10.40
CA ASP A 579 -3.80 -27.99 11.81
C ASP A 579 -2.93 -27.08 12.72
N LYS A 580 -2.34 -26.01 12.17
CA LYS A 580 -1.41 -25.12 12.88
C LYS A 580 -1.96 -23.71 13.07
N PHE A 581 -1.42 -23.00 14.05
CA PHE A 581 -1.71 -21.58 14.32
C PHE A 581 -0.43 -20.81 14.63
N LEU A 582 -0.46 -19.50 14.40
CA LEU A 582 0.64 -18.55 14.65
C LEU A 582 0.11 -17.32 15.37
N LEU A 583 0.80 -16.91 16.43
CA LEU A 583 0.40 -15.81 17.29
C LEU A 583 1.34 -14.62 17.13
N GLY A 584 0.78 -13.47 16.78
CA GLY A 584 1.53 -12.22 16.72
C GLY A 584 2.46 -12.09 15.52
N SER A 585 2.94 -10.87 15.30
CA SER A 585 3.54 -10.51 14.02
C SER A 585 4.90 -11.16 13.72
N ARG A 586 5.72 -11.36 14.76
CA ARG A 586 7.04 -11.99 14.64
C ARG A 586 6.92 -13.45 14.19
N GLU A 587 5.99 -14.18 14.79
CA GLU A 587 5.79 -15.59 14.50
C GLU A 587 5.21 -15.78 13.09
N ILE A 588 4.24 -14.95 12.72
CA ILE A 588 3.62 -14.95 11.39
C ILE A 588 4.66 -14.68 10.30
N LYS A 589 5.47 -13.62 10.42
CA LYS A 589 6.50 -13.29 9.42
C LYS A 589 7.59 -14.36 9.30
N GLY A 590 7.97 -14.99 10.41
CA GLY A 590 9.07 -15.95 10.41
C GLY A 590 8.68 -17.37 10.01
N ARG A 591 7.41 -17.76 10.15
CA ARG A 591 7.01 -19.18 10.06
C ARG A 591 5.84 -19.48 9.13
N LEU A 592 5.02 -18.49 8.76
CA LEU A 592 3.79 -18.74 8.00
C LEU A 592 4.07 -19.41 6.65
N GLU A 593 5.06 -18.91 5.91
CA GLU A 593 5.42 -19.45 4.61
C GLU A 593 5.93 -20.89 4.72
N ASN A 594 6.86 -21.15 5.65
CA ASN A 594 7.40 -22.50 5.90
C ASN A 594 6.31 -23.51 6.26
N ILE A 595 5.32 -23.10 7.08
CA ILE A 595 4.20 -23.96 7.46
C ILE A 595 3.30 -24.27 6.26
N ILE A 596 3.03 -23.28 5.41
CA ILE A 596 2.27 -23.50 4.17
C ILE A 596 3.01 -24.51 3.29
N GLU A 597 4.32 -24.37 3.12
CA GLU A 597 5.11 -25.32 2.33
C GLU A 597 5.11 -26.73 2.92
N GLU A 598 5.25 -26.85 4.24
CA GLU A 598 5.22 -28.14 4.93
C GLU A 598 3.88 -28.87 4.73
N ILE A 599 2.76 -28.13 4.85
CA ILE A 599 1.41 -28.68 4.66
C ILE A 599 1.18 -29.05 3.19
N LEU A 600 1.67 -28.25 2.24
CA LEU A 600 1.53 -28.55 0.81
C LEU A 600 2.42 -29.71 0.35
N LYS A 601 3.64 -29.85 0.90
CA LYS A 601 4.60 -30.92 0.56
C LYS A 601 4.20 -32.29 1.14
N SER A 602 3.55 -32.31 2.31
CA SER A 602 3.20 -33.56 3.02
C SER A 602 2.06 -34.37 2.38
N ARG A 603 1.45 -33.89 1.28
CA ARG A 603 0.45 -34.60 0.45
C ARG A 603 -0.56 -35.44 1.24
N ALA A 604 -1.07 -34.89 2.34
CA ALA A 604 -2.21 -35.40 3.09
C ALA A 604 -3.37 -34.38 3.05
N VAL A 605 -3.65 -33.79 1.90
CA VAL A 605 -4.81 -32.88 1.68
C VAL A 605 -6.14 -33.68 1.64
N SER A 606 -6.18 -34.90 2.18
CA SER A 606 -7.38 -35.75 2.20
C SER A 606 -7.88 -36.14 3.59
N SER A 607 -7.26 -35.72 4.71
CA SER A 607 -7.76 -36.16 6.03
C SER A 607 -7.75 -35.14 7.18
N VAL A 608 -7.28 -33.90 7.00
CA VAL A 608 -7.28 -32.93 8.12
C VAL A 608 -7.78 -31.56 7.68
N ILE A 609 -9.10 -31.46 7.50
CA ILE A 609 -10.02 -30.46 8.09
C ILE A 609 -11.18 -30.11 7.13
N PRO A 610 -12.44 -30.30 7.56
CA PRO A 610 -13.60 -29.78 6.87
C PRO A 610 -13.71 -28.28 7.15
N VAL A 611 -13.23 -27.46 6.22
CA VAL A 611 -13.85 -26.15 5.96
C VAL A 611 -14.17 -26.16 4.47
N ALA A 612 -15.25 -26.88 4.15
CA ALA A 612 -15.79 -26.97 2.81
C ALA A 612 -16.07 -25.57 2.24
N ALA A 613 -16.00 -25.49 0.92
CA ALA A 613 -16.51 -24.39 0.13
C ALA A 613 -17.92 -23.98 0.59
N GLY A 614 -18.14 -22.68 0.80
CA GLY A 614 -19.39 -22.14 1.35
C GLY A 614 -19.33 -22.03 2.87
N ARG A 615 -20.20 -21.20 3.46
CA ARG A 615 -20.36 -21.12 4.92
C ARG A 615 -20.38 -22.54 5.49
N PRO A 616 -19.71 -22.82 6.62
CA PRO A 616 -19.89 -24.11 7.24
C PRO A 616 -21.39 -24.27 7.50
N GLU A 617 -21.98 -25.38 7.03
CA GLU A 617 -23.17 -25.97 7.65
C GLU A 617 -22.76 -26.46 9.05
N ILE A 618 -22.36 -25.51 9.89
CA ILE A 618 -22.50 -25.60 11.32
C ILE A 618 -23.94 -25.13 11.55
N GLY A 619 -24.82 -26.05 11.94
CA GLY A 619 -26.21 -25.73 12.23
C GLY A 619 -26.30 -24.48 13.10
N THR A 620 -26.90 -23.43 12.55
CA THR A 620 -27.00 -22.06 13.08
C THR A 620 -27.95 -21.95 14.28
N GLY A 621 -27.99 -22.98 15.13
CA GLY A 621 -28.86 -23.03 16.32
C GLY A 621 -28.19 -23.71 17.52
N ALA A 622 -27.46 -24.81 17.30
CA ALA A 622 -26.86 -25.56 18.41
C ALA A 622 -25.53 -24.94 18.88
N ILE A 623 -24.68 -24.48 17.95
CA ILE A 623 -23.39 -23.85 18.28
C ILE A 623 -23.56 -22.37 18.64
N GLN A 624 -24.60 -21.69 18.16
CA GLN A 624 -24.84 -20.28 18.53
C GLN A 624 -25.07 -20.13 20.04
N ALA A 625 -25.84 -21.04 20.65
CA ALA A 625 -26.05 -21.08 22.10
C ALA A 625 -24.78 -21.55 22.87
N GLU A 626 -23.99 -22.46 22.30
CA GLU A 626 -22.79 -23.01 22.95
C GLU A 626 -21.59 -22.05 22.86
N THR A 627 -21.43 -21.33 21.74
CA THR A 627 -20.38 -20.34 21.49
C THR A 627 -20.69 -18.98 22.12
N GLU A 628 -21.95 -18.53 22.13
CA GLU A 628 -22.36 -17.35 22.93
C GLU A 628 -22.09 -17.59 24.42
N SER A 629 -22.30 -18.81 24.94
CA SER A 629 -22.03 -19.12 26.35
C SER A 629 -20.54 -19.16 26.72
N ARG A 630 -19.66 -19.57 25.80
CA ARG A 630 -18.21 -19.76 26.04
C ARG A 630 -17.36 -18.51 25.80
N ILE A 631 -17.74 -17.66 24.85
CA ILE A 631 -17.18 -16.30 24.71
C ILE A 631 -17.46 -15.52 25.99
N VAL A 632 -18.70 -15.62 26.50
CA VAL A 632 -19.09 -15.09 27.80
C VAL A 632 -18.29 -15.73 28.94
N GLN A 633 -17.87 -16.99 28.85
CA GLN A 633 -17.07 -17.68 29.87
C GLN A 633 -15.59 -17.28 29.88
N ARG A 634 -14.97 -17.09 28.71
CA ARG A 634 -13.60 -16.55 28.56
C ARG A 634 -13.54 -15.08 28.98
N PHE A 635 -14.60 -14.30 28.74
CA PHE A 635 -14.73 -12.94 29.30
C PHE A 635 -15.08 -12.93 30.79
N ARG A 636 -15.87 -13.89 31.30
CA ARG A 636 -16.04 -14.10 32.75
C ARG A 636 -14.72 -14.47 33.44
N SER A 637 -13.72 -14.99 32.70
CA SER A 637 -12.39 -15.29 33.22
C SER A 637 -11.48 -14.05 33.32
N PHE A 638 -11.72 -12.99 32.54
CA PHE A 638 -11.26 -11.64 32.88
C PHE A 638 -12.12 -11.11 34.02
N GLY A 639 -11.77 -11.50 35.25
CA GLY A 639 -12.49 -11.07 36.43
C GLY A 639 -12.52 -9.53 36.55
N PRO A 640 -13.48 -8.96 37.29
CA PRO A 640 -13.50 -7.52 37.65
C PRO A 640 -12.13 -7.03 38.16
N PHE A 641 -11.36 -7.92 38.78
CA PHE A 641 -9.99 -7.67 39.22
C PHE A 641 -9.05 -7.19 38.11
N ALA A 642 -9.04 -7.82 36.94
CA ALA A 642 -8.16 -7.40 35.83
C ALA A 642 -8.53 -6.00 35.33
N ILE A 643 -9.82 -5.70 35.31
CA ILE A 643 -10.37 -4.40 34.91
C ILE A 643 -10.02 -3.32 35.93
N ILE A 644 -10.09 -3.67 37.22
CA ILE A 644 -9.68 -2.80 38.32
C ILE A 644 -8.19 -2.48 38.23
N VAL A 645 -7.34 -3.50 38.05
CA VAL A 645 -5.90 -3.32 37.93
C VAL A 645 -5.54 -2.49 36.69
N ALA A 646 -6.14 -2.79 35.54
CA ALA A 646 -5.92 -2.03 34.31
C ALA A 646 -6.34 -0.56 34.46
N GLY A 647 -7.54 -0.31 35.01
CA GLY A 647 -8.01 1.06 35.26
C GLY A 647 -7.11 1.81 36.24
N LEU A 648 -6.67 1.17 37.32
CA LEU A 648 -5.75 1.79 38.29
C LEU A 648 -4.38 2.11 37.67
N LEU A 649 -3.82 1.20 36.87
CA LEU A 649 -2.53 1.41 36.21
C LEU A 649 -2.60 2.56 35.20
N ASP A 650 -3.63 2.58 34.35
CA ASP A 650 -3.84 3.65 33.38
C ASP A 650 -4.15 5.00 34.04
N GLY A 651 -4.81 4.97 35.21
CA GLY A 651 -5.08 6.15 36.03
C GLY A 651 -3.83 6.84 36.59
N ILE A 652 -2.68 6.16 36.62
CA ILE A 652 -1.38 6.75 37.01
C ILE A 652 -0.77 7.44 35.79
N ASN A 653 -1.38 8.56 35.36
CA ASN A 653 -0.93 9.32 34.20
C ASN A 653 -0.07 10.55 34.59
N PRO A 654 1.21 10.62 34.20
CA PRO A 654 2.08 11.75 34.53
C PRO A 654 1.53 13.13 34.12
N CYS A 655 0.81 13.23 33.00
CA CYS A 655 0.25 14.48 32.48
C CYS A 655 -0.92 14.97 33.34
N ALA A 656 -1.86 14.09 33.67
CA ALA A 656 -2.96 14.38 34.60
C ALA A 656 -2.43 14.76 36.00
N PHE A 657 -1.44 14.04 36.53
CA PHE A 657 -0.84 14.35 37.84
C PHE A 657 -0.17 15.73 37.85
N ALA A 658 0.61 16.08 36.82
CA ALA A 658 1.24 17.39 36.71
C ALA A 658 0.20 18.53 36.72
N THR A 659 -0.91 18.33 36.01
CA THR A 659 -2.00 19.31 35.93
C THR A 659 -2.74 19.45 37.26
N ILE A 660 -2.99 18.34 37.94
CA ILE A 660 -3.62 18.33 39.27
C ILE A 660 -2.74 19.05 40.29
N ILE A 661 -1.45 18.75 40.32
CA ILE A 661 -0.48 19.41 41.21
C ILE A 661 -0.45 20.92 40.92
N PHE A 662 -0.50 21.32 39.64
CA PHE A 662 -0.62 22.72 39.25
C PHE A 662 -1.90 23.37 39.79
N PHE A 663 -3.07 22.75 39.60
CA PHE A 663 -4.33 23.29 40.11
C PHE A 663 -4.36 23.41 41.64
N ILE A 664 -3.89 22.39 42.35
CA ILE A 664 -3.77 22.42 43.82
C ILE A 664 -2.85 23.57 44.26
N SER A 665 -1.70 23.74 43.59
CA SER A 665 -0.74 24.80 43.91
C SER A 665 -1.32 26.19 43.62
N PHE A 666 -2.01 26.33 42.50
CA PHE A 666 -2.68 27.56 42.09
C PHE A 666 -3.79 27.96 43.07
N LEU A 667 -4.68 27.03 43.44
CA LEU A 667 -5.79 27.30 44.34
C LEU A 667 -5.32 27.58 45.77
N GLY A 668 -4.28 26.86 46.23
CA GLY A 668 -3.64 27.14 47.52
C GLY A 668 -3.03 28.54 47.57
N TYR A 669 -2.37 28.97 46.49
CA TYR A 669 -1.82 30.33 46.39
C TYR A 669 -2.90 31.41 46.25
N ALA A 670 -3.99 31.12 45.51
CA ALA A 670 -5.13 32.02 45.36
C ALA A 670 -5.99 32.16 46.64
N GLY A 671 -5.59 31.52 47.75
CA GLY A 671 -6.30 31.60 49.03
C GLY A 671 -7.70 30.97 49.00
N ARG A 672 -7.94 30.04 48.07
CA ARG A 672 -9.24 29.39 47.90
C ARG A 672 -9.54 28.42 49.02
N SER A 673 -10.82 28.21 49.29
CA SER A 673 -11.23 27.33 50.38
C SER A 673 -10.85 25.88 50.07
N ARG A 674 -10.65 25.05 51.10
CA ARG A 674 -10.42 23.60 50.91
C ARG A 674 -11.57 22.92 50.15
N ARG A 675 -12.78 23.48 50.24
CA ARG A 675 -13.96 23.05 49.46
C ARG A 675 -13.78 23.32 47.97
N ASP A 676 -13.24 24.49 47.59
CA ASP A 676 -12.95 24.81 46.19
C ASP A 676 -11.90 23.88 45.59
N VAL A 677 -10.87 23.50 46.36
CA VAL A 677 -9.85 22.52 45.93
C VAL A 677 -10.48 21.15 45.66
N LEU A 678 -11.35 20.69 46.57
CA LEU A 678 -12.05 19.41 46.42
C LEU A 678 -13.01 19.43 45.21
N LEU A 679 -13.81 20.49 45.06
CA LEU A 679 -14.74 20.66 43.94
C LEU A 679 -14.01 20.70 42.60
N THR A 680 -12.90 21.44 42.53
CA THR A 680 -12.04 21.48 41.33
C THR A 680 -11.57 20.07 40.97
N GLY A 681 -11.12 19.30 41.96
CA GLY A 681 -10.66 17.94 41.73
C GLY A 681 -11.73 16.97 41.27
N VAL A 682 -12.92 17.03 41.87
CA VAL A 682 -14.07 16.22 41.45
C VAL A 682 -14.45 16.51 40.00
N PHE A 683 -14.50 17.79 39.60
CA PHE A 683 -14.88 18.15 38.24
C PHE A 683 -13.77 17.87 37.21
N PHE A 684 -12.50 18.00 37.59
CA PHE A 684 -11.39 17.53 36.76
C PHE A 684 -11.50 16.02 36.49
N ALA A 685 -11.68 15.23 37.55
CA ALA A 685 -11.87 13.79 37.46
C ALA A 685 -13.13 13.42 36.64
N ALA A 686 -14.22 14.18 36.80
CA ALA A 686 -15.43 13.99 35.98
C ALA A 686 -15.18 14.27 34.50
N GLY A 687 -14.40 15.32 34.17
CA GLY A 687 -14.00 15.61 32.78
C GLY A 687 -13.19 14.48 32.17
N ALA A 688 -12.22 13.96 32.92
CA ALA A 688 -11.40 12.82 32.53
C ALA A 688 -12.24 11.55 32.34
N PHE A 689 -13.14 11.26 33.28
CA PHE A 689 -14.10 10.16 33.19
C PHE A 689 -14.97 10.29 31.93
N CYS A 690 -15.53 11.47 31.66
CA CYS A 690 -16.35 11.72 30.49
C CYS A 690 -15.57 11.48 29.19
N ALA A 691 -14.34 11.97 29.09
CA ALA A 691 -13.49 11.75 27.91
C ALA A 691 -13.30 10.25 27.62
N TYR A 692 -12.88 9.49 28.63
CA TYR A 692 -12.64 8.04 28.47
C TYR A 692 -13.93 7.25 28.24
N PHE A 693 -15.03 7.64 28.87
CA PHE A 693 -16.33 7.03 28.63
C PHE A 693 -16.82 7.29 27.20
N LEU A 694 -16.67 8.52 26.69
CA LEU A 694 -17.02 8.89 25.31
C LEU A 694 -16.14 8.17 24.28
N LEU A 695 -14.85 8.00 24.57
CA LEU A 695 -13.95 7.18 23.76
C LEU A 695 -14.40 5.71 23.73
N GLY A 696 -14.74 5.15 24.90
CA GLY A 696 -15.19 3.76 25.06
C GLY A 696 -16.52 3.42 24.38
N ILE A 697 -17.41 4.39 24.15
CA ILE A 697 -18.65 4.19 23.38
C ILE A 697 -18.45 4.35 21.86
N GLY A 698 -17.23 4.65 21.40
CA GLY A 698 -16.88 4.62 19.97
C GLY A 698 -16.50 5.96 19.34
N LEU A 699 -16.36 7.05 20.11
CA LEU A 699 -15.85 8.34 19.59
C LEU A 699 -14.49 8.18 18.88
N PHE A 700 -13.67 7.24 19.37
CA PHE A 700 -12.36 6.94 18.79
C PHE A 700 -12.44 6.41 17.35
N LYS A 701 -13.48 5.64 17.01
CA LYS A 701 -13.70 5.13 15.65
C LYS A 701 -14.06 6.26 14.67
N PHE A 702 -14.79 7.26 15.15
CA PHE A 702 -15.07 8.48 14.37
C PHE A 702 -13.79 9.28 14.14
N LEU A 703 -12.96 9.47 15.17
CA LEU A 703 -11.68 10.17 15.07
C LEU A 703 -10.71 9.46 14.11
N GLN A 704 -10.59 8.13 14.18
CA GLN A 704 -9.74 7.34 13.27
C GLN A 704 -10.27 7.27 11.84
N SER A 705 -11.57 7.47 11.61
CA SER A 705 -12.15 7.52 10.27
C SER A 705 -11.75 8.77 9.48
N ILE A 706 -11.20 9.78 10.14
CA ILE A 706 -10.73 11.02 9.51
C ILE A 706 -9.31 10.77 8.98
N SER A 707 -9.12 10.86 7.67
CA SER A 707 -7.82 10.61 7.00
C SER A 707 -6.67 11.46 7.54
N VAL A 708 -6.97 12.67 8.02
CA VAL A 708 -6.01 13.62 8.62
C VAL A 708 -5.55 13.19 10.01
N PHE A 709 -6.27 12.29 10.69
CA PHE A 709 -5.95 11.86 12.06
C PHE A 709 -4.58 11.18 12.15
N LYS A 710 -4.18 10.38 11.15
CA LYS A 710 -2.84 9.77 11.09
C LYS A 710 -1.73 10.83 11.06
N VAL A 711 -1.91 11.89 10.27
CA VAL A 711 -0.97 13.01 10.17
C VAL A 711 -0.92 13.82 11.46
N ILE A 712 -2.08 14.17 12.02
CA ILE A 712 -2.18 14.93 13.27
C ILE A 712 -1.55 14.15 14.43
N SER A 713 -1.85 12.86 14.56
CA SER A 713 -1.28 12.00 15.60
C SER A 713 0.25 11.90 15.47
N ALA A 714 0.78 11.82 14.25
CA ALA A 714 2.23 11.82 14.00
C ALA A 714 2.86 13.17 14.38
N ILE A 715 2.25 14.29 13.99
CA ILE A 715 2.71 15.64 14.36
C ILE A 715 2.73 15.81 15.88
N ILE A 716 1.64 15.44 16.57
CA ILE A 716 1.53 15.53 18.03
C ILE A 716 2.62 14.67 18.69
N PHE A 717 2.82 13.43 18.21
CA PHE A 717 3.87 12.56 18.72
C PHE A 717 5.25 13.19 18.60
N TYR A 718 5.64 13.66 17.42
CA TYR A 718 6.94 14.29 17.20
C TYR A 718 7.11 15.60 17.98
N ALA A 719 6.03 16.37 18.11
CA ALA A 719 6.03 17.59 18.93
C ALA A 719 6.26 17.27 20.42
N ILE A 720 5.58 16.25 20.97
CA ILE A 720 5.77 15.82 22.37
C ILE A 720 7.16 15.21 22.57
N PHE A 721 7.65 14.43 21.61
CA PHE A 721 9.00 13.88 21.65
C PHE A 721 10.06 15.01 21.68
N ALA A 722 9.96 15.98 20.77
CA ALA A 722 10.87 17.13 20.75
C ALA A 722 10.76 17.99 22.02
N LEU A 723 9.55 18.20 22.52
CA LEU A 723 9.29 18.93 23.76
C LEU A 723 9.92 18.23 24.97
N THR A 724 9.72 16.92 25.13
CA THR A 724 10.27 16.14 26.25
C THR A 724 11.80 16.10 26.21
N LEU A 725 12.40 15.93 25.02
CA LEU A 725 13.86 16.03 24.84
C LEU A 725 14.38 17.42 25.24
N SER A 726 13.70 18.48 24.80
CA SER A 726 14.06 19.87 25.10
C SER A 726 13.96 20.18 26.59
N LEU A 727 12.88 19.75 27.25
CA LEU A 727 12.68 19.90 28.70
C LEU A 727 13.72 19.11 29.50
N GLY A 728 14.11 17.92 29.05
CA GLY A 728 15.20 17.14 29.63
C GLY A 728 16.54 17.89 29.58
N CYS A 729 16.91 18.39 28.40
CA CYS A 729 18.12 19.18 28.19
C CYS A 729 18.12 20.48 29.03
N LEU A 730 17.01 21.23 29.02
CA LEU A 730 16.85 22.45 29.81
C LEU A 730 16.92 22.17 31.31
N SER A 731 16.40 21.03 31.78
CA SER A 731 16.50 20.64 33.19
C SER A 731 17.95 20.34 33.61
N LEU A 732 18.76 19.73 32.74
CA LEU A 732 20.19 19.58 32.99
C LEU A 732 20.94 20.92 32.98
N TYR A 733 20.58 21.81 32.05
CA TYR A 733 21.12 23.17 31.98
C TYR A 733 20.82 23.97 33.26
N ASP A 734 19.60 23.86 33.80
CA ASP A 734 19.21 24.46 35.07
C ASP A 734 20.03 23.95 36.25
N ALA A 735 20.28 22.63 36.30
CA ALA A 735 21.13 22.03 37.32
C ALA A 735 22.56 22.58 37.25
N TYR A 736 23.09 22.73 36.03
CA TYR A 736 24.41 23.29 35.78
C TYR A 736 24.51 24.77 36.17
N ILE A 737 23.57 25.62 35.72
CA ILE A 737 23.57 27.04 36.05
C ILE A 737 23.43 27.24 37.56
N TYR A 738 22.49 26.55 38.22
CA TYR A 738 22.31 26.70 39.65
C TYR A 738 23.55 26.26 40.44
N ARG A 739 24.25 25.20 39.98
CA ARG A 739 25.53 24.79 40.58
C ARG A 739 26.59 25.89 40.48
N LYS A 740 26.61 26.64 39.37
CA LYS A 740 27.58 27.72 39.13
C LYS A 740 27.21 29.04 39.83
N SER A 741 25.93 29.41 39.83
CA SER A 741 25.46 30.70 40.33
C SER A 741 24.99 30.67 41.79
N LYS A 742 24.56 29.51 42.30
CA LYS A 742 23.76 29.36 43.54
C LYS A 742 22.53 30.28 43.60
N ASP A 743 22.09 30.78 42.44
CA ASP A 743 21.02 31.74 42.30
C ASP A 743 19.85 31.08 41.58
N ALA A 744 18.77 30.84 42.33
CA ALA A 744 17.55 30.21 41.82
C ALA A 744 16.83 31.07 40.78
N SER A 745 17.10 32.38 40.69
CA SER A 745 16.46 33.28 39.73
C SER A 745 16.94 33.08 38.28
N ARG A 746 18.08 32.41 38.08
CA ARG A 746 18.69 32.15 36.76
C ARG A 746 18.27 30.81 36.12
N ILE A 747 17.38 30.07 36.77
CA ILE A 747 16.83 28.81 36.27
C ILE A 747 15.93 29.09 35.06
N ALA A 748 16.17 28.42 33.93
CA ALA A 748 15.48 28.58 32.66
C ALA A 748 14.10 27.91 32.63
N LEU A 749 13.89 26.72 33.24
CA LEU A 749 12.53 26.21 33.48
C LEU A 749 11.88 26.99 34.64
N GLN A 750 11.51 28.23 34.36
CA GLN A 750 10.55 29.00 35.13
C GLN A 750 9.46 29.50 34.20
N LEU A 751 8.26 29.72 34.76
CA LEU A 751 7.19 30.41 34.04
C LEU A 751 7.69 31.80 33.60
N PRO A 752 7.57 32.17 32.30
CA PRO A 752 7.95 33.49 31.80
C PRO A 752 7.30 34.60 32.64
N ARG A 753 7.99 35.75 32.80
CA ARG A 753 7.49 36.87 33.61
C ARG A 753 6.07 37.29 33.20
N SER A 754 5.80 37.39 31.91
CA SER A 754 4.48 37.72 31.36
C SER A 754 3.40 36.70 31.75
N VAL A 755 3.75 35.42 31.82
CA VAL A 755 2.81 34.36 32.25
C VAL A 755 2.57 34.44 33.77
N LYS A 756 3.63 34.66 34.56
CA LYS A 756 3.51 34.93 36.01
C LYS A 756 2.63 36.14 36.29
N GLU A 757 2.83 37.23 35.57
CA GLU A 757 2.06 38.47 35.71
C GLU A 757 0.59 38.28 35.30
N ASN A 758 0.32 37.53 34.22
CA ASN A 758 -1.03 37.16 33.82
C ASN A 758 -1.71 36.25 34.84
N ILE A 759 -0.99 35.26 35.38
CA ILE A 759 -1.49 34.40 36.47
C ILE A 759 -1.83 35.28 37.68
N HIS A 760 -0.95 36.22 38.07
CA HIS A 760 -1.19 37.14 39.19
C HIS A 760 -2.34 38.13 38.92
N PHE A 761 -2.57 38.53 37.67
CA PHE A 761 -3.72 39.35 37.28
C PHE A 761 -5.03 38.58 37.46
N TRP A 762 -5.08 37.34 36.98
CA TRP A 762 -6.25 36.47 37.13
C TRP A 762 -6.51 36.02 38.57
N ILE A 763 -5.46 35.80 39.37
CA ILE A 763 -5.59 35.53 40.81
C ILE A 763 -6.21 36.75 41.54
N ARG A 764 -5.79 37.97 41.19
CA ARG A 764 -6.35 39.20 41.77
C ARG A 764 -7.78 39.46 41.34
N LYS A 765 -8.17 39.04 40.14
CA LYS A 765 -9.53 39.11 39.63
C LYS A 765 -10.36 37.95 40.18
N ASN A 766 -10.69 37.99 41.48
CA ASN A 766 -11.41 36.99 42.28
C ASN A 766 -12.37 36.08 41.48
N ILE A 767 -11.83 35.04 40.82
CA ILE A 767 -12.56 34.20 39.87
C ILE A 767 -13.63 33.41 40.64
N ASN A 768 -14.88 33.48 40.23
CA ASN A 768 -15.94 32.75 40.90
C ASN A 768 -15.73 31.22 40.83
N THR A 769 -16.13 30.50 41.88
CA THR A 769 -16.00 29.03 41.97
C THR A 769 -16.54 28.30 40.72
N PRO A 770 -17.68 28.67 40.11
CA PRO A 770 -18.17 28.01 38.90
C PRO A 770 -17.20 28.05 37.71
N ALA A 771 -16.50 29.16 37.48
CA ALA A 771 -15.55 29.27 36.37
C ALA A 771 -14.30 28.41 36.60
N ILE A 772 -13.82 28.33 37.85
CA ILE A 772 -12.71 27.45 38.23
C ILE A 772 -13.08 25.98 37.99
N VAL A 773 -14.27 25.60 38.46
CA VAL A 773 -14.79 24.24 38.34
C VAL A 773 -15.05 23.84 36.89
N THR A 774 -15.61 24.75 36.09
CA THR A 774 -15.83 24.53 34.64
C THR A 774 -14.49 24.40 33.90
N GLY A 775 -13.53 25.27 34.20
CA GLY A 775 -12.19 25.20 33.63
C GLY A 775 -11.47 23.89 33.99
N ALA A 776 -11.65 23.39 35.20
CA ALA A 776 -11.10 22.10 35.63
C ALA A 776 -11.72 20.93 34.85
N PHE A 777 -13.04 20.91 34.67
CA PHE A 777 -13.73 19.91 33.86
C PHE A 777 -13.24 19.91 32.41
N THR A 778 -13.20 21.08 31.76
CA THR A 778 -12.75 21.19 30.36
C THR A 778 -11.29 20.79 30.20
N THR A 779 -10.45 21.16 31.16
CA THR A 779 -9.02 20.80 31.14
C THR A 779 -8.85 19.28 31.31
N GLY A 780 -9.55 18.66 32.25
CA GLY A 780 -9.55 17.21 32.43
C GLY A 780 -10.00 16.48 31.17
N LEU A 781 -11.07 16.95 30.54
CA LEU A 781 -11.58 16.38 29.29
C LEU A 781 -10.56 16.47 28.15
N LEU A 782 -9.98 17.65 27.91
CA LEU A 782 -9.01 17.87 26.82
C LEU A 782 -7.71 17.09 27.02
N ILE A 783 -7.18 17.08 28.24
CA ILE A 783 -5.94 16.37 28.55
C ILE A 783 -6.14 14.86 28.38
N SER A 784 -7.25 14.31 28.87
CA SER A 784 -7.56 12.89 28.70
C SER A 784 -7.78 12.49 27.24
N LEU A 785 -8.35 13.37 26.40
CA LEU A 785 -8.42 13.13 24.95
C LEU A 785 -7.03 13.13 24.30
N LEU A 786 -6.14 14.04 24.70
CA LEU A 786 -4.76 14.09 24.19
C LEU A 786 -3.96 12.86 24.64
N GLU A 787 -4.10 12.46 25.91
CA GLU A 787 -3.48 11.27 26.48
C GLU A 787 -3.89 10.00 25.72
N ALA A 788 -5.16 9.89 25.34
CA ALA A 788 -5.66 8.76 24.55
C ALA A 788 -4.99 8.63 23.17
N VAL A 789 -4.60 9.75 22.55
CA VAL A 789 -3.88 9.77 21.27
C VAL A 789 -2.45 9.27 21.44
N CYS A 790 -1.79 9.63 22.53
CA CYS A 790 -0.38 9.33 22.74
C CYS A 790 -0.10 7.96 23.39
N THR A 791 -1.05 7.42 24.15
CA THR A 791 -0.88 6.16 24.90
C THR A 791 -1.39 4.92 24.16
N GLY A 792 -2.04 5.09 23.00
CA GLY A 792 -2.39 3.98 22.09
C GLY A 792 -3.19 2.88 22.78
N GLN A 793 -4.29 3.25 23.45
CA GLN A 793 -4.95 2.39 24.43
C GLN A 793 -5.35 1.01 23.89
N ILE A 794 -4.83 -0.03 24.54
CA ILE A 794 -5.08 -1.44 24.22
C ILE A 794 -6.52 -1.86 24.59
N TYR A 795 -7.18 -1.15 25.52
CA TYR A 795 -8.43 -1.61 26.13
C TYR A 795 -9.73 -1.06 25.49
N VAL A 796 -9.70 0.15 24.92
CA VAL A 796 -10.85 0.79 24.25
C VAL A 796 -11.35 0.00 23.03
N PRO A 797 -10.47 -0.56 22.17
CA PRO A 797 -10.92 -1.40 21.06
C PRO A 797 -11.67 -2.65 21.54
N THR A 798 -11.23 -3.27 22.65
CA THR A 798 -11.84 -4.44 23.26
C THR A 798 -13.23 -4.14 23.82
N LEU A 799 -13.41 -3.01 24.50
CA LEU A 799 -14.72 -2.61 25.02
C LEU A 799 -15.69 -2.15 23.92
N THR A 800 -15.18 -1.47 22.89
CA THR A 800 -15.97 -1.02 21.71
C THR A 800 -16.49 -2.21 20.89
N PHE A 801 -15.78 -3.34 20.91
CA PHE A 801 -16.25 -4.58 20.33
C PHE A 801 -17.45 -5.16 21.10
N MET A 802 -17.42 -5.12 22.44
CA MET A 802 -18.45 -5.70 23.32
C MET A 802 -19.77 -4.92 23.33
N THR A 803 -19.76 -3.62 23.07
CA THR A 803 -20.99 -2.79 23.04
C THR A 803 -21.89 -3.07 21.84
N LYS A 804 -21.39 -3.81 20.84
CA LYS A 804 -22.17 -4.21 19.65
C LYS A 804 -23.06 -5.44 19.90
N GLU A 805 -22.93 -6.10 21.06
CA GLU A 805 -23.70 -7.30 21.41
C GLU A 805 -24.85 -6.98 22.38
N PRO A 806 -26.13 -7.10 21.98
CA PRO A 806 -27.27 -6.70 22.83
C PRO A 806 -27.33 -7.44 24.17
N ALA A 807 -26.93 -8.72 24.20
CA ALA A 807 -26.94 -9.57 25.39
C ALA A 807 -25.81 -9.23 26.39
N LEU A 808 -24.74 -8.57 25.94
CA LEU A 808 -23.55 -8.24 26.75
C LEU A 808 -23.33 -6.74 26.93
N ALA A 809 -24.02 -5.90 26.16
CA ALA A 809 -23.89 -4.45 26.19
C ALA A 809 -24.03 -3.90 27.61
N ALA A 810 -25.02 -4.36 28.39
CA ALA A 810 -25.20 -3.91 29.77
C ALA A 810 -23.97 -4.19 30.67
N ARG A 811 -23.38 -5.38 30.54
CA ARG A 811 -22.17 -5.76 31.29
C ARG A 811 -20.92 -5.07 30.76
N ALA A 812 -20.83 -4.87 29.45
CA ALA A 812 -19.74 -4.12 28.81
C ALA A 812 -19.75 -2.64 29.24
N TYR A 813 -20.93 -2.00 29.27
CA TYR A 813 -21.08 -0.65 29.82
C TYR A 813 -20.76 -0.61 31.31
N LEU A 814 -21.12 -1.64 32.08
CA LEU A 814 -20.75 -1.74 33.49
C LEU A 814 -19.23 -1.91 33.70
N TYR A 815 -18.56 -2.67 32.85
CA TYR A 815 -17.10 -2.84 32.87
C TYR A 815 -16.35 -1.62 32.35
N LEU A 816 -16.86 -0.94 31.33
CA LEU A 816 -16.37 0.37 30.90
C LEU A 816 -16.54 1.40 32.03
N PHE A 817 -17.69 1.41 32.70
CA PHE A 817 -17.94 2.25 33.85
C PHE A 817 -16.98 1.93 35.01
N LEU A 818 -16.81 0.65 35.36
CA LEU A 818 -15.90 0.21 36.42
C LEU A 818 -14.44 0.58 36.09
N TYR A 819 -14.00 0.35 34.86
CA TYR A 819 -12.68 0.75 34.40
C TYR A 819 -12.48 2.26 34.56
N ASN A 820 -13.42 3.08 34.05
CA ASN A 820 -13.34 4.54 34.13
C ASN A 820 -13.41 5.03 35.58
N LEU A 821 -14.15 4.35 36.44
CA LEU A 821 -14.18 4.63 37.87
C LEU A 821 -12.80 4.37 38.50
N MET A 822 -12.16 3.25 38.19
CA MET A 822 -10.82 2.91 38.69
C MET A 822 -9.74 3.81 38.11
N PHE A 823 -9.89 4.25 36.86
CA PHE A 823 -9.02 5.24 36.20
C PHE A 823 -8.96 6.58 36.96
N ILE A 824 -10.08 7.05 37.50
CA ILE A 824 -10.11 8.33 38.23
C ILE A 824 -9.71 8.20 39.70
N VAL A 825 -9.64 6.98 40.26
CA VAL A 825 -9.29 6.77 41.68
C VAL A 825 -7.94 7.37 42.05
N PRO A 826 -6.83 7.14 41.31
CA PRO A 826 -5.54 7.78 41.62
C PRO A 826 -5.62 9.31 41.65
N LEU A 827 -6.37 9.92 40.72
CA LEU A 827 -6.56 11.37 40.65
C LEU A 827 -7.33 11.89 41.88
N ILE A 828 -8.40 11.21 42.29
CA ILE A 828 -9.19 11.55 43.48
C ILE A 828 -8.33 11.45 44.74
N ILE A 829 -7.51 10.40 44.86
CA ILE A 829 -6.59 10.22 46.01
C ILE A 829 -5.65 11.42 46.14
N VAL A 830 -5.08 11.94 45.05
CA VAL A 830 -4.21 13.11 45.09
C VAL A 830 -4.93 14.35 45.63
N PHE A 831 -6.18 14.58 45.21
CA PHE A 831 -6.98 15.70 45.74
C PHE A 831 -7.37 15.52 47.21
N LEU A 832 -7.64 14.30 47.66
CA LEU A 832 -7.90 13.99 49.07
C LEU A 832 -6.66 14.23 49.94
N LEU A 833 -5.48 13.82 49.46
CA LEU A 833 -4.20 14.10 50.13
C LEU A 833 -3.91 15.60 50.21
N ALA A 834 -4.21 16.35 49.14
CA ALA A 834 -4.12 17.81 49.15
C ALA A 834 -5.12 18.47 50.11
N PHE A 835 -6.34 17.93 50.20
CA PHE A 835 -7.36 18.38 51.14
C PHE A 835 -6.94 18.18 52.61
N TRP A 836 -6.30 17.05 52.93
CA TRP A 836 -5.73 16.78 54.25
C TRP A 836 -4.42 17.54 54.55
N GLY A 837 -3.96 18.37 53.62
CA GLY A 837 -2.87 19.30 53.88
C GLY A 837 -1.49 18.67 53.79
N VAL A 838 -1.29 17.67 52.93
CA VAL A 838 0.04 17.32 52.43
C VAL A 838 0.56 18.54 51.66
N GLY A 839 1.22 19.44 52.40
CA GLY A 839 1.39 20.82 51.99
C GLY A 839 2.37 20.99 50.84
N SER A 840 1.88 21.59 49.75
CA SER A 840 2.69 22.10 48.62
C SER A 840 3.87 22.97 49.08
N GLN A 841 3.75 23.65 50.23
CA GLN A 841 4.84 24.44 50.83
C GLN A 841 6.02 23.58 51.29
N ARG A 842 5.80 22.42 51.91
CA ARG A 842 6.90 21.51 52.33
C ARG A 842 7.59 20.91 51.11
N LEU A 843 6.83 20.56 50.08
CA LEU A 843 7.36 20.05 48.81
C LEU A 843 8.15 21.12 48.05
N ALA A 844 7.65 22.37 48.03
CA ALA A 844 8.33 23.51 47.44
C ALA A 844 9.62 23.87 48.20
N GLN A 845 9.61 23.87 49.53
CA GLN A 845 10.80 24.06 50.36
C GLN A 845 11.83 22.94 50.16
N PHE A 846 11.38 21.68 50.07
CA PHE A 846 12.23 20.55 49.74
C PHE A 846 12.86 20.70 48.34
N SER A 847 12.06 21.09 47.35
CA SER A 847 12.54 21.33 45.98
C SER A 847 13.50 22.52 45.88
N GLN A 848 13.31 23.56 46.68
CA GLN A 848 14.21 24.72 46.74
C GLN A 848 15.51 24.41 47.48
N LYS A 849 15.48 23.52 48.48
CA LYS A 849 16.69 23.07 49.19
C LYS A 849 17.51 22.07 48.37
N ASN A 850 16.85 21.30 47.50
CA ASN A 850 17.44 20.20 46.74
C ASN A 850 17.36 20.44 45.22
N VAL A 851 17.65 21.66 44.75
CA VAL A 851 17.48 22.05 43.33
C VAL A 851 18.22 21.12 42.37
N ILE A 852 19.50 20.81 42.64
CA ILE A 852 20.33 19.97 41.75
C ILE A 852 19.77 18.56 41.58
N PRO A 853 19.58 17.75 42.66
CA PRO A 853 19.05 16.40 42.51
C PRO A 853 17.62 16.39 41.95
N VAL A 854 16.78 17.38 42.26
CA VAL A 854 15.44 17.49 41.66
C VAL A 854 15.52 17.73 40.15
N LYS A 855 16.41 18.60 39.68
CA LYS A 855 16.59 18.88 38.26
C LYS A 855 17.21 17.71 37.49
N ILE A 856 18.14 16.96 38.10
CA ILE A 856 18.69 15.72 37.53
C ILE A 856 17.59 14.66 37.42
N LEU A 857 16.82 14.44 38.48
CA LEU A 857 15.71 13.47 38.47
C LEU A 857 14.65 13.84 37.42
N THR A 858 14.35 15.14 37.28
CA THR A 858 13.43 15.66 36.25
C THR A 858 13.95 15.41 34.84
N ALA A 859 15.26 15.56 34.61
CA ALA A 859 15.88 15.26 33.32
C ALA A 859 15.83 13.76 33.00
N VAL A 860 16.16 12.90 33.98
CA VAL A 860 16.06 11.43 33.84
C VAL A 860 14.63 11.02 33.50
N PHE A 861 13.64 11.62 34.17
CA PHE A 861 12.23 11.39 33.88
C PHE A 861 11.87 11.76 32.42
N PHE A 862 12.24 12.95 31.96
CA PHE A 862 11.92 13.39 30.59
C PHE A 862 12.65 12.60 29.51
N PHE A 863 13.93 12.24 29.71
CA PHE A 863 14.64 11.36 28.78
C PHE A 863 14.10 9.93 28.79
N GLY A 864 13.72 9.42 29.96
CA GLY A 864 13.04 8.13 30.10
C GLY A 864 11.71 8.12 29.35
N LEU A 865 10.93 9.21 29.45
CA LEU A 865 9.68 9.37 28.69
C LEU A 865 9.94 9.46 27.18
N ALA A 866 10.96 10.20 26.74
CA ALA A 866 11.34 10.28 25.33
C ALA A 866 11.79 8.92 24.77
N ALA A 867 12.58 8.16 25.54
CA ALA A 867 12.98 6.80 25.16
C ALA A 867 11.78 5.84 25.11
N LEU A 868 10.87 5.92 26.09
CA LEU A 868 9.63 5.16 26.10
C LEU A 868 8.77 5.47 24.87
N LEU A 869 8.63 6.74 24.49
CA LEU A 869 7.90 7.14 23.29
C LEU A 869 8.51 6.54 22.01
N ILE A 870 9.84 6.42 21.90
CA ILE A 870 10.49 5.74 20.78
C ILE A 870 10.19 4.24 20.78
N ILE A 871 10.23 3.58 21.95
CA ILE A 871 9.99 2.13 22.07
C ILE A 871 8.54 1.76 21.74
N LEU A 872 7.58 2.62 22.08
CA LEU A 872 6.15 2.42 21.85
C LEU A 872 5.71 2.69 20.40
N ARG A 873 6.60 3.21 19.56
CA ARG A 873 6.35 3.48 18.16
C ARG A 873 6.86 2.34 17.29
#